data_AF-A0A368RAC1-F1
#
_entry.id   AF-A0A368RAC1-F1
#
_cell.length_a   1.000
_cell.length_b   1.000
_cell.length_c   1.000
_cell.angle_alpha   90.00
_cell.angle_beta   90.00
_cell.angle_gamma   90.00
#
_symmetry.space_group_name_H-M   'P 1'
#
loop_
_entity.id
_entity.type
_entity.pdbx_description
1 polymer ?
#
loop_
_entity_poly.entity_id
_entity_poly.type
_entity_poly.pdbx_seq_one_letter_code
_entity_poly.pdbx_strand_id
1 'polypeptide(L)'
;MPVPTPPCCPCSPISLAGPPRSGSSSIQTPSAAPPASRCRSQCQRLRHRRSPWACVLSNSLHNNVAQAKLIATGGEGKIALRFFSRMRRYILPDNHITREPSSTAALLGRSGSRGLPPTPGTRHFHSSAPASLSARVPTTPTPTPNTQQDGARAPPRQPRAAAPPAGGGRVHHVPGPVPRHLHPSARAGGGGEAAPAGAGRAPVRAGPARVGVRAAAERYLPAEAQLRHARRAGRHGLHLRLRHRRRAHRRHRPGRHPRADDALRRQVRRGVHRVPDDRPHAAPRVHEQGLQVIHRDGLLQHPRPGGDTAQPHGEPRLVHAVHAVPGRDRAGPPRVAAQLPDHDRGPHRPAHVQRLPARRGHRRGRGHGHVQRHPEGKKKTFLIASNCHPQTIDVCETRAAGFDIKVIVADAKDFDYSSGDVCGVLVQYPGTEGEVLDYAEFVKDAHAHGVKVVMATDLLALTTLRPPGEIGADIAVGSAQRFGVPMGYGGPHAAFLATSQEYKRLMPGRIIGVSVDSTGKPALRMAMQTREQHIRRDKATSNICTAQALLANMAAMYAVYHGPAGLKAIADRVHGLAGTFAHGLKKLETVTVQDLPFFDTVKVTCPNARAIAKEAVKNEMNLRVVDANTITVAFDETTTLEDVDKLFKVFNNGKSVSFTAESLAPEVSSSIPSSLARESPYLTHPIFNTYHTEHELLRYLHKLQSKDLSLCHSMIPLGSCTMKLNATVEMMPVTYPNFANLHPFAPTDQAAGYHEMFDDLGDLLCKITGFDSFSLQPNAGASGEYAGLMVIRAYHNSRGDHHRDVCIIPVSAHGTNPASAAMVGMKIVAVGTDSKGNINIEELRKAAEANKDNLAALMVTYPSTHGVYEEGIDEICRIIHDNGGQVYMDGANMNAQVGLTSPGFIGADVCHLNLHKTFCIPHGGGGPGMGPIGVKEHLAPFLPSHPVIPTGGFPLPEKTDPLGTISAAPWGSALILPISYTYIAMMGSQGLTDASKIAILNANYMAKRLEKHYPVLFRGVNGTVAHEFIIDLRGFKTTAGIEPEDVAKRLMDYGFHAPTMSWPVPGTLMIEPTESESKAELDRFCDALISIREEIAEIENGKADALNNVLKGAPHPPQLLMSDSWTKPYSREYAAFPAAWLRGAKFWPTTGRVDNVYGDRNLICTLQQAGQVAEEAAAATA
;
A
#
# COMPACT_ATOMS: atom_id res chain seq x y z
N MET A 1 30.77 -33.84 -27.63
CA MET A 1 31.26 -33.52 -28.99
C MET A 1 32.13 -34.68 -29.48
N PRO A 2 32.25 -35.02 -30.79
CA PRO A 2 32.25 -34.19 -32.03
C PRO A 2 30.97 -33.36 -32.31
N VAL A 3 30.89 -32.24 -33.07
CA VAL A 3 31.55 -31.71 -34.32
C VAL A 3 30.94 -32.33 -35.59
N PRO A 4 30.39 -31.56 -36.59
CA PRO A 4 31.06 -30.49 -37.38
C PRO A 4 30.24 -29.19 -37.72
N THR A 5 30.75 -28.38 -38.69
CA THR A 5 30.36 -27.02 -39.20
C THR A 5 29.62 -27.07 -40.57
N PRO A 6 29.37 -26.00 -41.41
CA PRO A 6 29.65 -24.52 -41.45
C PRO A 6 28.35 -23.68 -41.74
N PRO A 7 28.16 -22.67 -42.66
CA PRO A 7 29.02 -21.66 -43.37
C PRO A 7 28.49 -20.19 -43.56
N CYS A 8 29.42 -19.24 -43.84
CA CYS A 8 29.38 -18.03 -44.73
C CYS A 8 28.40 -16.82 -44.60
N CYS A 9 28.84 -15.66 -45.14
CA CYS A 9 28.27 -14.30 -44.99
C CYS A 9 28.03 -13.56 -46.33
N PRO A 10 27.40 -12.37 -46.28
CA PRO A 10 27.96 -11.15 -46.89
C PRO A 10 27.74 -9.85 -46.05
N CYS A 11 28.37 -8.68 -46.31
CA CYS A 11 29.72 -8.35 -46.80
C CYS A 11 30.01 -6.82 -46.71
N SER A 12 31.29 -6.45 -46.51
CA SER A 12 31.97 -5.19 -46.91
C SER A 12 31.68 -3.85 -46.20
N PRO A 13 32.67 -2.91 -46.14
CA PRO A 13 34.07 -2.94 -46.63
C PRO A 13 35.06 -3.17 -45.45
N ILE A 14 36.38 -2.83 -45.37
CA ILE A 14 37.36 -2.02 -46.15
C ILE A 14 38.73 -2.76 -46.21
N SER A 15 39.64 -2.32 -47.09
CA SER A 15 41.04 -2.75 -47.34
C SER A 15 42.00 -2.54 -46.13
N LEU A 16 43.03 -3.38 -45.85
CA LEU A 16 44.31 -3.48 -46.61
C LEU A 16 45.20 -4.72 -46.28
N ALA A 17 45.79 -5.29 -47.34
CA ALA A 17 47.06 -6.04 -47.55
C ALA A 17 47.88 -6.74 -46.41
N GLY A 18 48.44 -7.93 -46.72
CA GLY A 18 49.70 -8.47 -46.12
C GLY A 18 49.74 -9.99 -45.78
N PRO A 19 50.70 -10.82 -46.28
CA PRO A 19 50.67 -12.29 -46.10
C PRO A 19 51.95 -12.90 -45.38
N PRO A 20 52.37 -14.19 -45.49
CA PRO A 20 52.44 -15.11 -44.31
C PRO A 20 53.72 -16.00 -44.16
N ARG A 21 53.80 -16.95 -43.19
CA ARG A 21 54.39 -18.34 -43.32
C ARG A 21 54.48 -19.24 -42.05
N SER A 22 54.36 -20.57 -42.26
CA SER A 22 54.88 -21.82 -41.58
C SER A 22 55.48 -21.86 -40.15
N GLY A 23 55.50 -22.98 -39.38
CA GLY A 23 55.01 -24.39 -39.56
C GLY A 23 55.75 -25.44 -38.66
N SER A 24 55.31 -26.73 -38.64
CA SER A 24 55.96 -27.98 -38.07
C SER A 24 56.29 -28.06 -36.55
N SER A 25 56.13 -29.12 -35.69
CA SER A 25 55.94 -30.61 -35.69
C SER A 25 57.22 -31.46 -35.42
N SER A 26 57.30 -32.56 -34.61
CA SER A 26 56.41 -33.29 -33.65
C SER A 26 57.22 -34.44 -32.91
N ILE A 27 56.57 -35.50 -32.31
CA ILE A 27 57.04 -36.91 -32.00
C ILE A 27 57.11 -37.44 -30.51
N GLN A 28 56.27 -38.47 -30.21
CA GLN A 28 56.39 -39.77 -29.44
C GLN A 28 57.32 -40.04 -28.19
N THR A 29 57.15 -41.05 -27.29
CA THR A 29 56.02 -41.98 -26.89
C THR A 29 55.91 -42.44 -25.38
N PRO A 30 56.44 -43.58 -24.82
CA PRO A 30 55.57 -44.47 -23.97
C PRO A 30 56.07 -45.15 -22.65
N SER A 31 55.08 -45.65 -21.86
CA SER A 31 55.01 -46.93 -21.08
C SER A 31 55.37 -47.04 -19.57
N ALA A 32 54.38 -47.39 -18.71
CA ALA A 32 54.42 -48.36 -17.57
C ALA A 32 53.04 -48.44 -16.83
N ALA A 33 52.72 -49.51 -16.06
CA ALA A 33 51.41 -49.72 -15.39
C ALA A 33 51.48 -50.55 -14.05
N PRO A 34 50.40 -51.20 -13.52
CA PRO A 34 49.60 -50.77 -12.34
C PRO A 34 49.64 -51.74 -11.11
N PRO A 35 48.86 -51.53 -10.02
CA PRO A 35 47.56 -52.22 -9.84
C PRO A 35 46.49 -51.40 -9.07
N ALA A 36 45.44 -52.02 -8.47
CA ALA A 36 44.19 -51.34 -8.09
C ALA A 36 43.44 -51.78 -6.79
N SER A 37 42.51 -50.94 -6.34
CA SER A 37 41.16 -51.23 -5.78
C SER A 37 40.79 -50.96 -4.28
N ARG A 38 39.51 -50.53 -4.11
CA ARG A 38 38.54 -50.67 -2.98
C ARG A 38 38.57 -49.79 -1.69
N CYS A 39 37.40 -49.16 -1.48
CA CYS A 39 36.57 -49.06 -0.24
C CYS A 39 36.76 -47.95 0.83
N ARG A 40 35.82 -46.99 0.78
CA ARG A 40 34.93 -46.46 1.86
C ARG A 40 35.46 -46.34 3.31
N SER A 41 35.42 -45.13 3.88
CA SER A 41 34.40 -44.73 4.89
C SER A 41 34.59 -43.28 5.40
N GLN A 42 33.64 -42.81 6.23
CA GLN A 42 33.66 -41.58 7.04
C GLN A 42 33.81 -40.21 6.33
N CYS A 43 32.66 -39.66 5.89
CA CYS A 43 32.43 -38.21 5.87
C CYS A 43 30.98 -37.88 6.28
N GLN A 44 30.72 -37.87 7.59
CA GLN A 44 29.51 -37.33 8.21
C GLN A 44 29.90 -36.61 9.51
N ARG A 45 29.03 -35.70 9.96
CA ARG A 45 29.17 -34.82 11.15
C ARG A 45 30.15 -33.66 10.98
N LEU A 46 29.66 -32.52 10.48
CA LEU A 46 29.96 -31.18 11.02
C LEU A 46 29.02 -30.09 10.44
N ARG A 47 27.74 -30.13 10.80
CA ARG A 47 26.81 -29.00 10.68
C ARG A 47 26.02 -28.86 11.98
N HIS A 48 26.37 -27.87 12.81
CA HIS A 48 25.50 -27.18 13.81
C HIS A 48 26.33 -26.26 14.74
N ARG A 49 26.57 -25.01 14.32
CA ARG A 49 26.71 -23.81 15.19
C ARG A 49 26.04 -22.66 14.43
N ARG A 50 24.84 -22.24 14.85
CA ARG A 50 24.56 -21.16 15.81
C ARG A 50 25.02 -19.78 15.31
N SER A 51 24.03 -18.92 15.06
CA SER A 51 24.15 -17.58 14.47
C SER A 51 24.56 -16.51 15.50
N PRO A 52 25.35 -15.48 15.12
CA PRO A 52 25.67 -14.33 15.99
C PRO A 52 24.45 -13.55 16.48
N TRP A 53 23.36 -13.53 15.71
CA TRP A 53 22.18 -12.71 15.94
C TRP A 53 21.49 -12.98 17.29
N ALA A 54 21.56 -14.21 17.81
CA ALA A 54 20.99 -14.58 19.11
C ALA A 54 21.62 -13.79 20.28
N CYS A 55 22.90 -13.42 20.17
CA CYS A 55 23.59 -12.63 21.20
C CYS A 55 23.10 -11.17 21.20
N VAL A 56 22.90 -10.58 20.01
CA VAL A 56 22.37 -9.22 19.83
C VAL A 56 20.94 -9.12 20.34
N LEU A 57 20.08 -10.08 19.97
CA LEU A 57 18.69 -10.18 20.46
C LEU A 57 18.63 -10.35 21.99
N SER A 58 19.48 -11.20 22.58
CA SER A 58 19.55 -11.38 24.03
C SER A 58 19.92 -10.09 24.77
N ASN A 59 20.87 -9.31 24.24
CA ASN A 59 21.29 -8.05 24.85
C ASN A 59 20.22 -6.95 24.69
N SER A 60 19.57 -6.86 23.52
CA SER A 60 18.45 -5.94 23.29
C SER A 60 17.27 -6.22 24.25
N LEU A 61 16.87 -7.49 24.38
CA LEU A 61 15.83 -7.90 25.32
C LEU A 61 16.20 -7.63 26.79
N HIS A 62 17.46 -7.80 27.18
CA HIS A 62 17.90 -7.43 28.54
C HIS A 62 17.81 -5.92 28.80
N ASN A 63 18.24 -5.09 27.84
CA ASN A 63 18.16 -3.63 27.97
C ASN A 63 16.71 -3.15 28.01
N ASN A 64 15.83 -3.70 27.17
CA ASN A 64 14.41 -3.34 27.16
C ASN A 64 13.70 -3.79 28.44
N VAL A 65 14.03 -4.96 28.99
CA VAL A 65 13.53 -5.40 30.31
C VAL A 65 14.08 -4.54 31.45
N ALA A 66 15.30 -4.02 31.34
CA ALA A 66 15.85 -3.08 32.32
C ALA A 66 15.15 -1.71 32.26
N GLN A 67 14.90 -1.16 31.07
CA GLN A 67 14.13 0.07 30.88
C GLN A 67 12.68 -0.08 31.38
N ALA A 68 12.00 -1.18 31.02
CA ALA A 68 10.64 -1.45 31.50
C ALA A 68 10.57 -1.56 33.04
N LYS A 69 11.62 -2.06 33.70
CA LYS A 69 11.74 -2.05 35.17
C LYS A 69 11.99 -0.66 35.77
N LEU A 70 12.64 0.26 35.06
CA LEU A 70 12.80 1.66 35.50
C LEU A 70 11.49 2.46 35.42
N ILE A 71 10.58 2.10 34.52
CA ILE A 71 9.37 2.86 34.19
C ILE A 71 8.13 2.37 34.98
N ALA A 72 8.11 1.12 35.44
CA ALA A 72 6.92 0.46 35.96
C ALA A 72 6.53 0.82 37.42
N THR A 73 5.99 2.03 37.64
CA THR A 73 5.29 2.41 38.89
C THR A 73 3.75 2.29 38.81
N GLY A 74 3.19 2.09 37.61
CA GLY A 74 1.74 1.99 37.35
C GLY A 74 1.22 0.60 36.96
N GLY A 75 -0.10 0.50 36.75
CA GLY A 75 -0.75 -0.74 36.31
C GLY A 75 -0.34 -1.18 34.89
N GLU A 76 -0.20 -0.21 33.98
CA GLU A 76 0.13 -0.41 32.57
C GLU A 76 1.54 -1.00 32.38
N GLY A 77 2.50 -0.60 33.22
CA GLY A 77 3.85 -1.18 33.22
C GLY A 77 3.87 -2.70 33.47
N LYS A 78 2.83 -3.27 34.10
CA LYS A 78 2.68 -4.72 34.27
C LYS A 78 2.23 -5.43 32.99
N ILE A 79 1.62 -4.72 32.03
CA ILE A 79 1.27 -5.24 30.70
C ILE A 79 2.54 -5.33 29.86
N ALA A 80 3.32 -4.24 29.79
CA ALA A 80 4.63 -4.24 29.13
C ALA A 80 5.58 -5.32 29.70
N LEU A 81 5.65 -5.48 31.02
CA LEU A 81 6.45 -6.55 31.64
C LEU A 81 5.95 -7.96 31.27
N ARG A 82 4.63 -8.16 31.14
CA ARG A 82 4.05 -9.44 30.66
C ARG A 82 4.37 -9.69 29.20
N PHE A 83 4.31 -8.67 28.35
CA PHE A 83 4.65 -8.75 26.93
C PHE A 83 6.11 -9.18 26.73
N PHE A 84 7.08 -8.44 27.27
CA PHE A 84 8.49 -8.81 27.18
C PHE A 84 8.81 -10.15 27.88
N SER A 85 8.13 -10.47 29.00
CA SER A 85 8.30 -11.76 29.67
C SER A 85 7.63 -12.95 28.95
N ARG A 86 6.61 -12.73 28.11
CA ARG A 86 6.08 -13.75 27.18
C ARG A 86 7.04 -13.91 26.01
N MET A 87 7.42 -12.80 25.35
CA MET A 87 8.31 -12.79 24.19
C MET A 87 9.65 -13.50 24.45
N ARG A 88 10.24 -13.34 25.65
CA ARG A 88 11.46 -14.05 26.06
C ARG A 88 11.31 -15.59 26.02
N ARG A 89 10.12 -16.15 26.27
CA ARG A 89 9.86 -17.60 26.23
C ARG A 89 9.73 -18.15 24.81
N TYR A 90 9.33 -17.32 23.85
CA TYR A 90 9.19 -17.72 22.44
C TYR A 90 10.49 -17.59 21.66
N ILE A 91 11.41 -16.72 22.08
CA ILE A 91 12.70 -16.48 21.41
C ILE A 91 13.83 -17.39 21.94
N LEU A 92 13.68 -17.97 23.13
CA LEU A 92 14.65 -18.88 23.74
C LEU A 92 13.95 -20.14 24.29
N PRO A 93 14.01 -21.29 23.59
CA PRO A 93 13.49 -22.55 24.12
C PRO A 93 14.45 -23.12 25.17
N ASP A 94 13.96 -23.29 26.40
CA ASP A 94 14.67 -24.00 27.47
C ASP A 94 14.65 -25.52 27.19
N ASN A 95 15.83 -26.10 26.94
CA ASN A 95 15.99 -27.53 26.69
C ASN A 95 15.80 -28.36 27.97
N HIS A 96 14.60 -28.89 28.22
CA HIS A 96 14.39 -29.97 29.18
C HIS A 96 13.63 -31.15 28.56
N ILE A 97 14.40 -32.19 28.21
CA ILE A 97 13.88 -33.50 27.82
C ILE A 97 13.54 -34.26 29.09
N THR A 98 12.27 -34.63 29.27
CA THR A 98 11.83 -35.56 30.31
C THR A 98 11.93 -37.01 29.82
N ARG A 99 12.80 -37.78 30.45
CA ARG A 99 12.78 -39.26 30.41
C ARG A 99 13.05 -39.79 31.82
N GLU A 100 12.07 -40.48 32.40
CA GLU A 100 12.37 -41.56 33.34
C GLU A 100 12.87 -42.79 32.52
N PRO A 101 13.63 -43.73 33.11
CA PRO A 101 13.03 -44.70 34.03
C PRO A 101 13.89 -45.15 35.24
N SER A 102 13.19 -45.71 36.23
CA SER A 102 13.56 -46.91 37.01
C SER A 102 14.94 -47.06 37.70
N SER A 103 14.89 -47.00 39.04
CA SER A 103 15.33 -48.05 40.00
C SER A 103 16.81 -48.44 40.25
N THR A 104 17.10 -48.51 41.56
CA THR A 104 18.01 -49.45 42.30
C THR A 104 19.54 -49.31 42.30
N ALA A 105 20.08 -49.46 43.53
CA ALA A 105 21.43 -49.87 43.96
C ALA A 105 22.67 -49.09 43.42
N ALA A 106 23.56 -48.45 44.21
CA ALA A 106 24.17 -48.69 45.53
C ALA A 106 25.56 -49.38 45.49
N LEU A 107 26.31 -49.19 46.60
CA LEU A 107 27.63 -49.75 46.96
C LEU A 107 28.90 -48.99 46.49
N LEU A 108 29.65 -48.52 47.51
CA LEU A 108 31.11 -48.55 47.71
C LEU A 108 32.07 -47.97 46.63
N GLY A 109 33.17 -47.27 46.97
CA GLY A 109 33.70 -46.88 48.29
C GLY A 109 35.22 -47.07 48.41
N ARG A 110 35.86 -46.40 49.39
CA ARG A 110 37.30 -46.44 49.75
C ARG A 110 38.29 -45.79 48.75
N SER A 111 39.47 -45.30 49.16
CA SER A 111 39.89 -44.78 50.48
C SER A 111 41.26 -44.07 50.44
N GLY A 112 41.35 -42.88 51.05
CA GLY A 112 42.57 -42.35 51.67
C GLY A 112 43.65 -41.74 50.75
N SER A 113 44.69 -41.08 51.29
CA SER A 113 44.86 -40.48 52.64
C SER A 113 46.12 -39.60 52.71
N ARG A 114 46.23 -38.76 53.76
CA ARG A 114 47.37 -37.86 54.10
C ARG A 114 47.52 -36.62 53.17
N GLY A 115 47.85 -35.43 53.66
CA GLY A 115 47.89 -34.99 55.07
C GLY A 115 48.53 -33.61 55.32
N LEU A 116 47.71 -32.70 55.88
CA LEU A 116 48.01 -31.86 57.06
C LEU A 116 48.88 -30.58 56.91
N PRO A 117 48.83 -29.62 57.88
CA PRO A 117 48.86 -28.17 57.61
C PRO A 117 50.11 -27.48 58.26
N PRO A 118 50.20 -26.22 58.81
CA PRO A 118 49.21 -25.20 59.25
C PRO A 118 49.39 -23.74 58.75
N THR A 119 48.46 -22.87 59.18
CA THR A 119 48.53 -21.37 59.22
C THR A 119 49.10 -20.87 60.57
N PRO A 120 49.31 -19.55 60.87
CA PRO A 120 49.09 -18.30 60.12
C PRO A 120 50.29 -17.28 60.16
N GLY A 121 50.11 -16.05 59.64
CA GLY A 121 51.04 -14.90 59.76
C GLY A 121 50.35 -13.53 59.53
N THR A 122 50.93 -12.40 59.98
CA THR A 122 50.16 -11.15 60.30
C THR A 122 50.74 -9.79 59.85
N ARG A 123 49.85 -8.84 59.45
CA ARG A 123 49.98 -7.34 59.49
C ARG A 123 51.02 -6.68 58.53
N HIS A 124 51.00 -5.39 58.14
CA HIS A 124 50.04 -4.25 58.12
C HIS A 124 50.60 -3.14 57.19
N PHE A 125 49.77 -2.28 56.56
CA PHE A 125 49.82 -0.78 56.48
C PHE A 125 49.05 -0.16 55.28
N HIS A 126 49.04 1.19 55.15
CA HIS A 126 48.02 1.99 54.44
C HIS A 126 48.58 3.17 53.60
N SER A 127 47.77 3.64 52.64
CA SER A 127 47.55 5.06 52.20
C SER A 127 48.42 5.79 51.15
N SER A 128 47.74 6.72 50.44
CA SER A 128 48.19 7.95 49.73
C SER A 128 48.91 7.92 48.36
N ALA A 129 48.67 9.00 47.60
CA ALA A 129 49.34 9.47 46.36
C ALA A 129 50.30 10.66 46.72
N PRO A 130 50.98 11.45 45.83
CA PRO A 130 50.80 11.63 44.35
C PRO A 130 52.06 11.94 43.46
N ALA A 131 51.82 12.02 42.12
CA ALA A 131 52.39 12.89 41.05
C ALA A 131 53.91 13.25 40.81
N SER A 132 54.27 13.27 39.50
CA SER A 132 55.33 14.10 38.80
C SER A 132 56.84 13.67 38.92
N LEU A 133 57.82 13.97 38.03
CA LEU A 133 57.91 14.63 36.69
C LEU A 133 59.31 14.32 35.98
N SER A 134 59.51 14.68 34.69
CA SER A 134 60.80 14.79 33.91
C SER A 134 61.37 13.60 33.08
N ALA A 135 62.13 13.88 31.98
CA ALA A 135 62.87 12.95 31.07
C ALA A 135 63.72 13.68 29.96
N ARG A 136 64.82 13.11 29.39
CA ARG A 136 65.49 13.53 28.09
C ARG A 136 66.72 12.72 27.55
N VAL A 137 66.73 12.40 26.22
CA VAL A 137 67.88 12.39 25.21
C VAL A 137 69.05 11.36 25.43
N PRO A 138 69.96 10.96 24.45
CA PRO A 138 70.18 11.23 22.99
C PRO A 138 69.88 9.99 22.05
N THR A 139 70.55 9.50 20.96
CA THR A 139 71.86 9.70 20.23
C THR A 139 71.84 9.19 18.74
N THR A 140 73.00 8.99 18.06
CA THR A 140 73.26 8.73 16.60
C THR A 140 74.55 7.85 16.39
N PRO A 141 74.98 7.27 15.22
CA PRO A 141 75.06 7.82 13.82
C PRO A 141 74.86 6.86 12.59
N THR A 142 75.29 7.28 11.38
CA THR A 142 75.04 6.73 10.01
C THR A 142 76.30 6.22 9.27
N PRO A 143 76.19 5.63 8.03
CA PRO A 143 76.61 6.38 6.81
C PRO A 143 75.82 6.06 5.49
N THR A 144 76.18 6.73 4.38
CA THR A 144 75.58 6.65 3.02
C THR A 144 76.62 6.43 1.90
N PRO A 145 76.23 6.43 0.61
CA PRO A 145 76.42 7.61 -0.28
C PRO A 145 75.20 7.83 -1.25
N ASN A 146 75.17 8.59 -2.36
CA ASN A 146 76.19 9.36 -3.10
C ASN A 146 75.69 10.69 -3.77
N THR A 147 75.52 10.74 -5.11
CA THR A 147 75.67 11.92 -6.02
C THR A 147 74.98 11.68 -7.39
N GLN A 148 74.64 12.60 -8.32
CA GLN A 148 74.53 14.08 -8.44
C GLN A 148 73.51 14.38 -9.62
N GLN A 149 73.45 15.47 -10.44
CA GLN A 149 74.28 16.66 -10.73
C GLN A 149 73.42 17.89 -11.13
N ASP A 150 73.94 18.82 -11.95
CA ASP A 150 73.61 20.26 -11.95
C ASP A 150 73.53 20.90 -13.37
N GLY A 151 72.90 22.08 -13.56
CA GLY A 151 73.10 22.88 -14.79
C GLY A 151 72.17 24.07 -15.19
N ALA A 152 72.40 25.26 -14.63
CA ALA A 152 72.38 26.60 -15.30
C ALA A 152 71.11 27.36 -15.83
N ARG A 153 71.17 28.70 -15.63
CA ARG A 153 70.61 29.87 -16.40
C ARG A 153 69.18 30.46 -16.18
N ALA A 154 69.16 31.80 -16.27
CA ALA A 154 68.07 32.81 -16.43
C ALA A 154 68.76 34.13 -16.90
N PRO A 155 68.15 35.36 -16.92
CA PRO A 155 66.80 35.86 -17.22
C PRO A 155 66.84 36.72 -18.54
N PRO A 156 65.94 37.71 -18.86
CA PRO A 156 65.77 39.04 -18.19
C PRO A 156 64.27 39.46 -17.96
N ARG A 157 63.85 40.59 -17.35
CA ARG A 157 64.48 41.83 -16.83
C ARG A 157 63.59 42.50 -15.73
N GLN A 158 64.15 42.79 -14.53
CA GLN A 158 64.06 44.01 -13.66
C GLN A 158 62.74 44.83 -13.42
N PRO A 159 62.63 45.67 -12.33
CA PRO A 159 63.13 45.54 -10.94
C PRO A 159 62.28 46.22 -9.79
N ARG A 160 62.77 46.14 -8.52
CA ARG A 160 62.49 46.99 -7.31
C ARG A 160 61.21 46.72 -6.47
N ALA A 161 61.18 46.87 -5.12
CA ALA A 161 62.26 46.93 -4.10
C ALA A 161 61.77 46.77 -2.63
N ALA A 162 62.67 46.25 -1.76
CA ALA A 162 62.91 46.59 -0.33
C ALA A 162 61.86 46.40 0.81
N ALA A 163 62.10 45.33 1.60
CA ALA A 163 62.45 45.35 3.05
C ALA A 163 61.40 45.48 4.21
N PRO A 164 61.72 44.98 5.44
CA PRO A 164 60.79 44.70 6.57
C PRO A 164 61.28 45.41 7.89
N PRO A 165 61.24 44.90 9.17
CA PRO A 165 60.60 43.72 9.80
C PRO A 165 60.03 43.89 11.26
N ALA A 166 59.57 42.76 11.84
CA ALA A 166 59.57 42.39 13.29
C ALA A 166 58.61 43.14 14.25
N GLY A 167 58.27 42.61 15.43
CA GLY A 167 58.63 41.33 16.10
C GLY A 167 57.64 40.98 17.24
N GLY A 168 57.93 40.01 18.11
CA GLY A 168 56.97 39.62 19.17
C GLY A 168 57.51 38.88 20.42
N GLY A 169 56.66 38.81 21.46
CA GLY A 169 56.81 38.10 22.74
C GLY A 169 55.45 38.09 23.48
N ARG A 170 54.95 37.00 24.09
CA ARG A 170 55.34 36.34 25.36
C ARG A 170 54.96 37.19 26.62
N VAL A 171 54.29 36.68 27.69
CA VAL A 171 53.81 35.31 28.03
C VAL A 171 52.86 35.27 29.30
N HIS A 172 52.15 34.14 29.55
CA HIS A 172 51.46 33.63 30.79
C HIS A 172 50.07 34.11 31.35
N HIS A 173 49.21 33.10 31.61
CA HIS A 173 48.12 32.84 32.62
C HIS A 173 47.47 33.96 33.50
N VAL A 174 46.12 34.12 33.58
CA VAL A 174 45.04 33.36 34.34
C VAL A 174 45.11 33.53 35.89
N PRO A 175 44.02 33.69 36.72
CA PRO A 175 42.55 33.64 36.51
C PRO A 175 41.62 34.74 37.17
N GLY A 176 40.51 35.13 36.52
CA GLY A 176 39.22 35.65 37.11
C GLY A 176 39.25 36.96 37.97
N PRO A 177 38.12 37.42 38.60
CA PRO A 177 36.69 37.15 38.37
C PRO A 177 35.79 38.43 38.19
N VAL A 178 34.48 38.23 37.93
CA VAL A 178 33.24 38.93 38.40
C VAL A 178 33.39 40.16 39.36
N PRO A 179 32.54 41.24 39.38
CA PRO A 179 31.59 41.88 38.43
C PRO A 179 31.59 43.48 38.43
N ARG A 180 30.49 44.14 37.97
CA ARG A 180 29.96 45.50 38.36
C ARG A 180 30.74 46.76 37.86
N HIS A 181 30.19 47.99 37.74
CA HIS A 181 28.81 48.57 37.58
C HIS A 181 28.92 50.11 37.29
N LEU A 182 27.86 50.77 36.77
CA LEU A 182 27.64 52.27 36.75
C LEU A 182 28.58 53.09 35.83
N HIS A 183 28.33 54.34 35.40
CA HIS A 183 27.19 55.29 35.45
C HIS A 183 27.26 56.24 34.20
N PRO A 184 26.17 56.92 33.73
CA PRO A 184 26.20 57.80 32.55
C PRO A 184 25.88 59.30 32.81
N SER A 185 26.14 60.18 31.82
CA SER A 185 25.65 61.58 31.72
C SER A 185 25.88 62.16 30.31
N ALA A 186 25.40 63.35 29.90
CA ALA A 186 24.05 63.97 29.98
C ALA A 186 24.02 65.34 29.21
N ARG A 187 22.94 65.63 28.44
CA ARG A 187 22.39 66.97 27.99
C ARG A 187 21.30 66.71 26.90
N ALA A 188 20.06 67.23 26.93
CA ALA A 188 19.50 68.60 27.01
C ALA A 188 19.23 69.22 25.61
N GLY A 189 18.14 69.96 25.32
CA GLY A 189 16.91 70.29 26.09
C GLY A 189 16.41 71.72 25.79
N GLY A 190 15.11 72.11 25.82
CA GLY A 190 13.86 71.35 26.01
C GLY A 190 12.67 72.23 26.45
N GLY A 191 11.51 72.21 25.75
CA GLY A 191 10.25 72.93 26.06
C GLY A 191 9.23 72.80 24.90
N GLY A 192 7.92 73.08 25.02
CA GLY A 192 7.05 73.49 26.14
C GLY A 192 5.82 74.27 25.60
N GLU A 193 4.57 74.18 26.11
CA GLU A 193 3.99 73.31 27.17
C GLU A 193 2.76 72.51 26.64
N ALA A 194 1.48 72.56 27.05
CA ALA A 194 0.69 73.32 28.05
C ALA A 194 -0.54 72.49 28.55
N ALA A 195 -1.56 73.11 29.17
CA ALA A 195 -2.70 72.46 29.88
C ALA A 195 -3.98 73.36 29.85
N PRO A 196 -5.16 73.00 30.43
CA PRO A 196 -5.62 71.75 31.09
C PRO A 196 -6.74 71.05 30.27
N ALA A 197 -7.72 70.24 30.72
CA ALA A 197 -8.25 69.73 32.01
C ALA A 197 -8.99 68.38 31.77
N GLY A 198 -9.48 67.59 32.75
CA GLY A 198 -9.34 67.62 34.21
C GLY A 198 -10.22 66.57 34.91
N ALA A 199 -9.88 66.23 36.17
CA ALA A 199 -10.61 65.38 37.14
C ALA A 199 -11.01 63.92 36.77
N GLY A 200 -10.64 62.89 37.55
CA GLY A 200 -9.73 62.90 38.70
C GLY A 200 -9.71 61.63 39.58
N ARG A 201 -8.83 61.68 40.59
CA ARG A 201 -8.81 60.89 41.85
C ARG A 201 -8.75 59.35 41.77
N ALA A 202 -7.53 58.84 41.64
CA ALA A 202 -7.04 57.75 42.52
C ALA A 202 -6.82 58.32 43.97
N PRO A 203 -6.35 57.58 45.02
CA PRO A 203 -5.03 56.91 45.00
C PRO A 203 -4.81 55.71 45.98
N VAL A 204 -3.55 55.22 46.04
CA VAL A 204 -2.84 54.70 47.25
C VAL A 204 -3.32 53.35 47.85
N ARG A 205 -2.50 52.42 48.35
CA ARG A 205 -1.06 52.04 48.36
C ARG A 205 -1.01 50.59 48.94
N ALA A 206 0.05 49.77 48.90
CA ALA A 206 1.37 49.78 48.25
C ALA A 206 1.82 48.30 48.07
N GLY A 207 2.95 48.07 47.37
CA GLY A 207 3.69 46.80 47.45
C GLY A 207 4.62 46.74 48.68
N PRO A 208 5.78 46.03 48.65
CA PRO A 208 6.39 45.35 47.48
C PRO A 208 7.04 43.97 47.76
N ALA A 209 7.68 43.41 46.72
CA ALA A 209 8.85 42.49 46.80
C ALA A 209 8.62 41.05 47.35
N ARG A 210 9.45 40.04 47.07
CA ARG A 210 10.43 39.79 45.97
C ARG A 210 10.73 38.27 45.91
N VAL A 211 11.13 37.79 44.73
CA VAL A 211 12.09 36.68 44.46
C VAL A 211 12.12 35.46 45.40
N GLY A 212 11.82 34.27 44.86
CA GLY A 212 12.18 32.97 45.46
C GLY A 212 12.09 31.83 44.42
N VAL A 213 13.08 30.92 44.38
CA VAL A 213 13.23 29.92 43.30
C VAL A 213 13.72 28.56 43.84
N ARG A 214 13.13 27.47 43.31
CA ARG A 214 13.54 26.05 43.34
C ARG A 214 13.47 25.23 44.66
N ALA A 215 12.52 24.28 44.61
CA ALA A 215 12.75 22.82 44.62
C ALA A 215 12.92 22.04 45.95
N ALA A 216 12.60 20.74 45.86
CA ALA A 216 12.66 19.66 46.86
C ALA A 216 11.68 19.79 48.07
N ALA A 217 11.28 18.71 48.76
CA ALA A 217 11.03 17.31 48.35
C ALA A 217 10.25 16.56 49.46
N GLU A 218 9.54 15.48 49.09
CA GLU A 218 9.12 14.31 49.91
C GLU A 218 8.31 14.45 51.24
N ARG A 219 7.15 13.75 51.28
CA ARG A 219 6.52 13.01 52.42
C ARG A 219 6.22 13.78 53.73
N TYR A 220 4.98 13.83 54.24
CA TYR A 220 4.31 12.70 54.92
C TYR A 220 2.80 12.99 55.20
N LEU A 221 2.01 11.92 55.43
CA LEU A 221 0.67 11.90 56.09
C LEU A 221 0.85 11.68 57.62
N PRO A 222 -0.17 11.80 58.53
CA PRO A 222 -1.63 11.80 58.30
C PRO A 222 -2.55 12.71 59.20
N ALA A 223 -3.84 12.77 58.81
CA ALA A 223 -5.10 12.70 59.59
C ALA A 223 -5.48 13.61 60.82
N GLU A 224 -6.76 14.04 60.78
CA GLU A 224 -7.69 14.39 61.89
C GLU A 224 -7.43 15.68 62.74
N ALA A 225 -8.41 16.37 63.35
CA ALA A 225 -9.82 16.04 63.70
C ALA A 225 -10.77 17.28 63.86
N GLN A 226 -12.04 17.04 64.26
CA GLN A 226 -12.96 17.93 65.04
C GLN A 226 -13.70 19.11 64.32
N LEU A 227 -14.94 19.56 64.65
CA LEU A 227 -16.02 19.23 65.63
C LEU A 227 -17.42 19.42 64.93
N ARG A 228 -18.41 18.52 65.02
CA ARG A 228 -19.60 18.42 65.95
C ARG A 228 -20.59 19.60 65.96
N HIS A 229 -21.93 19.43 66.07
CA HIS A 229 -22.83 18.24 66.21
C HIS A 229 -24.13 18.49 65.35
N ALA A 230 -25.37 17.96 65.51
CA ALA A 230 -26.11 17.09 66.45
C ALA A 230 -27.26 16.35 65.67
N ARG A 231 -27.70 15.12 65.99
CA ARG A 231 -28.71 14.61 66.98
C ARG A 231 -30.21 14.90 66.69
N ARG A 232 -31.16 13.94 66.80
CA ARG A 232 -31.11 12.44 66.76
C ARG A 232 -32.51 11.77 66.88
N ALA A 233 -32.75 10.66 66.17
CA ALA A 233 -33.46 9.40 66.58
C ALA A 233 -33.94 8.61 65.33
N GLY A 234 -33.92 7.27 65.19
CA GLY A 234 -33.27 6.13 65.88
C GLY A 234 -33.25 4.91 64.90
N ARG A 235 -32.16 4.13 64.77
CA ARG A 235 -31.80 2.85 65.48
C ARG A 235 -32.80 1.69 65.29
N HIS A 236 -32.43 0.42 65.02
CA HIS A 236 -31.17 -0.34 64.72
C HIS A 236 -31.57 -1.72 64.09
N GLY A 237 -30.73 -2.68 63.63
CA GLY A 237 -29.26 -2.88 63.55
C GLY A 237 -28.90 -4.37 63.24
N LEU A 238 -27.59 -4.72 63.15
CA LEU A 238 -26.97 -6.07 62.91
C LEU A 238 -27.14 -6.69 61.49
N HIS A 239 -26.15 -7.31 60.80
CA HIS A 239 -25.06 -8.29 61.07
C HIS A 239 -25.48 -9.78 60.90
N LEU A 240 -24.69 -10.74 60.37
CA LEU A 240 -23.25 -10.81 60.01
C LEU A 240 -22.95 -11.74 58.76
N ARG A 241 -21.70 -12.21 58.59
CA ARG A 241 -21.13 -12.97 57.43
C ARG A 241 -21.36 -14.50 57.49
N LEU A 242 -21.36 -15.24 56.35
CA LEU A 242 -20.35 -16.30 55.99
C LEU A 242 -20.64 -17.22 54.75
N ARG A 243 -19.53 -17.61 54.10
CA ARG A 243 -19.16 -18.81 53.28
C ARG A 243 -20.18 -19.90 52.79
N HIS A 244 -20.19 -20.07 51.45
CA HIS A 244 -19.77 -21.28 50.67
C HIS A 244 -20.56 -22.64 50.68
N ARG A 245 -20.90 -23.10 49.45
CA ARG A 245 -20.97 -24.51 48.91
C ARG A 245 -22.16 -25.48 49.20
N ARG A 246 -22.80 -25.85 48.06
CA ARG A 246 -23.17 -27.21 47.54
C ARG A 246 -24.50 -27.92 47.92
N ARG A 247 -25.21 -28.28 46.82
CA ARG A 247 -25.88 -29.57 46.48
C ARG A 247 -27.27 -29.96 47.07
N ALA A 248 -28.26 -29.88 46.16
CA ALA A 248 -28.99 -31.02 45.56
C ALA A 248 -30.23 -31.68 46.22
N HIS A 249 -31.33 -31.64 45.42
CA HIS A 249 -32.27 -32.72 45.08
C HIS A 249 -33.44 -33.19 46.00
N ARG A 250 -34.62 -33.18 45.34
CA ARG A 250 -35.71 -34.21 45.27
C ARG A 250 -36.92 -34.18 46.23
N ARG A 251 -38.10 -33.97 45.58
CA ARG A 251 -39.45 -34.57 45.82
C ARG A 251 -40.15 -34.17 47.14
N HIS A 252 -41.46 -33.93 47.18
CA HIS A 252 -42.57 -34.72 46.61
C HIS A 252 -43.78 -33.92 46.07
N ARG A 253 -44.75 -34.65 45.49
CA ARG A 253 -46.09 -34.22 45.00
C ARG A 253 -47.08 -35.39 45.27
N PRO A 254 -48.41 -35.19 45.32
CA PRO A 254 -49.27 -35.60 44.18
C PRO A 254 -50.61 -34.83 43.99
N GLY A 255 -51.33 -35.12 42.88
CA GLY A 255 -52.68 -34.62 42.52
C GLY A 255 -52.73 -34.06 41.08
N ARG A 256 -52.93 -34.88 40.02
CA ARG A 256 -54.21 -35.23 39.33
C ARG A 256 -55.03 -33.99 38.86
N HIS A 257 -55.06 -33.59 37.57
CA HIS A 257 -55.59 -34.20 36.31
C HIS A 257 -57.06 -33.79 35.98
N PRO A 258 -57.57 -33.85 34.72
CA PRO A 258 -57.01 -34.48 33.49
C PRO A 258 -57.11 -33.71 32.11
N ARG A 259 -56.21 -34.08 31.17
CA ARG A 259 -56.38 -34.26 29.68
C ARG A 259 -56.72 -33.05 28.75
N ALA A 260 -56.35 -33.03 27.46
CA ALA A 260 -55.42 -33.85 26.66
C ALA A 260 -55.00 -33.17 25.32
N ASP A 261 -53.74 -33.41 24.91
CA ASP A 261 -53.17 -33.88 23.61
C ASP A 261 -53.75 -33.35 22.27
N ASP A 262 -53.02 -32.87 21.24
CA ASP A 262 -51.68 -33.18 20.62
C ASP A 262 -51.77 -34.07 19.35
N ALA A 263 -51.06 -33.70 18.26
CA ALA A 263 -51.08 -34.38 16.95
C ALA A 263 -49.85 -34.06 16.06
N LEU A 264 -49.45 -35.00 15.19
CA LEU A 264 -48.05 -35.12 14.72
C LEU A 264 -47.84 -35.22 13.19
N ARG A 265 -46.73 -34.61 12.73
CA ARG A 265 -45.84 -34.91 11.57
C ARG A 265 -46.23 -35.91 10.43
N ARG A 266 -45.78 -35.51 9.22
CA ARG A 266 -45.15 -36.30 8.10
C ARG A 266 -45.98 -36.88 6.91
N GLN A 267 -45.64 -36.35 5.72
CA GLN A 267 -45.25 -37.04 4.47
C GLN A 267 -46.26 -37.82 3.56
N VAL A 268 -46.28 -37.36 2.28
CA VAL A 268 -46.13 -38.15 1.02
C VAL A 268 -47.37 -38.68 0.22
N ARG A 269 -47.27 -38.53 -1.13
CA ARG A 269 -47.92 -39.22 -2.30
C ARG A 269 -49.15 -38.61 -3.05
N ARG A 270 -48.85 -38.13 -4.28
CA ARG A 270 -49.42 -38.45 -5.64
C ARG A 270 -50.93 -38.29 -5.97
N GLY A 271 -51.17 -37.78 -7.19
CA GLY A 271 -52.45 -37.76 -7.95
C GLY A 271 -52.84 -36.31 -8.31
N VAL A 272 -52.78 -35.77 -9.54
CA VAL A 272 -53.03 -36.24 -10.93
C VAL A 272 -54.52 -36.42 -11.28
N HIS A 273 -55.19 -35.37 -11.81
CA HIS A 273 -55.88 -35.37 -13.12
C HIS A 273 -56.65 -34.07 -13.47
N ARG A 274 -56.89 -33.88 -14.78
CA ARG A 274 -57.91 -33.03 -15.49
C ARG A 274 -57.58 -31.57 -15.89
N VAL A 275 -57.24 -31.44 -17.18
CA VAL A 275 -57.81 -30.50 -18.19
C VAL A 275 -59.00 -31.23 -18.91
N PRO A 276 -59.75 -30.67 -19.89
CA PRO A 276 -59.71 -29.33 -20.53
C PRO A 276 -61.08 -28.59 -20.59
N ASP A 277 -61.11 -27.41 -21.24
CA ASP A 277 -62.19 -27.03 -22.18
C ASP A 277 -61.66 -26.05 -23.27
N ASP A 278 -62.46 -25.70 -24.29
CA ASP A 278 -61.98 -25.39 -25.66
C ASP A 278 -62.11 -23.93 -26.20
N ARG A 279 -61.54 -23.79 -27.42
CA ARG A 279 -61.46 -22.75 -28.48
C ARG A 279 -62.78 -22.03 -28.92
N PRO A 280 -62.86 -21.27 -30.08
CA PRO A 280 -61.86 -20.86 -31.12
C PRO A 280 -61.88 -19.39 -31.61
N HIS A 281 -60.86 -18.98 -32.39
CA HIS A 281 -60.88 -18.16 -33.65
C HIS A 281 -59.42 -17.77 -34.05
N ALA A 282 -59.02 -17.32 -35.27
CA ALA A 282 -59.59 -17.23 -36.64
C ALA A 282 -58.42 -17.22 -37.69
N ALA A 283 -58.69 -17.00 -38.99
CA ALA A 283 -57.69 -16.97 -40.10
C ALA A 283 -58.15 -16.06 -41.29
N PRO A 284 -57.53 -16.06 -42.50
CA PRO A 284 -56.24 -15.44 -42.87
C PRO A 284 -56.33 -14.53 -44.13
N ARG A 285 -55.20 -14.05 -44.71
CA ARG A 285 -55.08 -13.59 -46.12
C ARG A 285 -53.64 -13.65 -46.69
N VAL A 286 -53.48 -13.45 -48.01
CA VAL A 286 -52.40 -13.99 -48.89
C VAL A 286 -51.94 -12.95 -49.95
N HIS A 287 -50.90 -13.28 -50.75
CA HIS A 287 -50.29 -12.64 -51.95
C HIS A 287 -48.99 -11.83 -51.69
N GLU A 288 -47.82 -12.15 -52.29
CA GLU A 288 -47.35 -12.17 -53.72
C GLU A 288 -46.97 -10.77 -54.26
N GLN A 289 -46.08 -10.53 -55.25
CA GLN A 289 -45.09 -11.31 -56.06
C GLN A 289 -44.06 -10.31 -56.68
N GLY A 290 -43.04 -10.78 -57.44
CA GLY A 290 -42.19 -9.95 -58.34
C GLY A 290 -40.69 -9.91 -58.00
N LEU A 291 -39.76 -10.55 -58.73
CA LEU A 291 -39.19 -10.30 -60.09
C LEU A 291 -38.22 -9.08 -60.19
N GLN A 292 -37.13 -9.04 -60.98
CA GLN A 292 -36.20 -10.03 -61.62
C GLN A 292 -35.04 -9.24 -62.35
N VAL A 293 -34.08 -9.94 -63.02
CA VAL A 293 -33.15 -9.44 -64.09
C VAL A 293 -31.89 -8.63 -63.64
N ILE A 294 -30.67 -8.70 -64.24
CA ILE A 294 -29.78 -9.79 -64.76
C ILE A 294 -28.42 -9.19 -65.30
N HIS A 295 -27.27 -9.90 -65.12
CA HIS A 295 -25.96 -9.74 -65.83
C HIS A 295 -25.15 -8.39 -65.72
N ARG A 296 -23.83 -8.25 -66.03
CA ARG A 296 -22.73 -9.18 -66.49
C ARG A 296 -21.30 -8.64 -66.15
N ASP A 297 -20.30 -9.55 -66.14
CA ASP A 297 -18.83 -9.50 -66.42
C ASP A 297 -17.95 -8.22 -66.25
N GLY A 298 -16.67 -8.36 -65.80
CA GLY A 298 -15.63 -7.31 -66.03
C GLY A 298 -14.36 -7.22 -65.15
N LEU A 299 -13.45 -8.20 -65.19
CA LEU A 299 -12.03 -8.26 -64.71
C LEU A 299 -11.25 -7.01 -64.18
N LEU A 300 -10.49 -7.26 -63.09
CA LEU A 300 -9.12 -6.74 -62.73
C LEU A 300 -8.86 -5.22 -62.47
N GLN A 301 -8.50 -4.87 -61.22
CA GLN A 301 -7.10 -4.57 -60.77
C GLN A 301 -7.01 -4.29 -59.24
N HIS A 302 -5.78 -4.17 -58.70
CA HIS A 302 -5.48 -4.11 -57.26
C HIS A 302 -5.98 -2.84 -56.52
N PRO A 303 -6.55 -2.97 -55.30
CA PRO A 303 -6.67 -1.87 -54.34
C PRO A 303 -5.45 -1.79 -53.40
N ARG A 304 -5.05 -0.56 -53.02
CA ARG A 304 -4.30 -0.31 -51.77
C ARG A 304 -5.32 -0.11 -50.64
N PRO A 305 -5.11 -0.62 -49.42
CA PRO A 305 -6.03 -0.38 -48.31
C PRO A 305 -5.95 1.06 -47.81
N GLY A 306 -7.10 1.69 -47.56
CA GLY A 306 -7.17 3.02 -46.99
C GLY A 306 -8.50 3.26 -46.27
N GLY A 307 -8.42 3.58 -44.97
CA GLY A 307 -9.49 4.20 -44.19
C GLY A 307 -10.78 3.38 -43.99
N ASP A 308 -10.73 2.37 -43.12
CA ASP A 308 -11.95 1.68 -42.67
C ASP A 308 -12.67 2.45 -41.54
N THR A 309 -14.00 2.38 -41.49
CA THR A 309 -14.82 3.27 -40.64
C THR A 309 -15.46 2.56 -39.44
N ALA A 310 -14.82 2.69 -38.27
CA ALA A 310 -15.32 2.06 -37.04
C ALA A 310 -16.64 2.68 -36.54
N GLN A 311 -17.70 1.86 -36.47
CA GLN A 311 -18.96 2.22 -35.80
C GLN A 311 -18.88 1.95 -34.28
N PRO A 312 -19.53 2.74 -33.41
CA PRO A 312 -19.41 2.61 -31.96
C PRO A 312 -20.56 1.83 -31.30
N HIS A 313 -20.26 0.70 -30.65
CA HIS A 313 -21.18 0.03 -29.72
C HIS A 313 -21.03 0.55 -28.27
N GLY A 314 -22.08 0.39 -27.45
CA GLY A 314 -22.17 0.97 -26.10
C GLY A 314 -21.74 0.01 -24.97
N GLU A 315 -20.50 0.13 -24.52
CA GLU A 315 -19.85 -0.82 -23.60
C GLU A 315 -20.50 -0.96 -22.19
N PRO A 316 -20.72 -2.18 -21.69
CA PRO A 316 -21.06 -2.48 -20.30
C PRO A 316 -19.88 -2.34 -19.33
N ARG A 317 -20.12 -2.58 -18.03
CA ARG A 317 -19.27 -2.01 -16.96
C ARG A 317 -18.46 -3.03 -16.14
N LEU A 318 -18.78 -4.34 -16.12
CA LEU A 318 -18.09 -5.31 -15.26
C LEU A 318 -16.81 -5.93 -15.83
N VAL A 319 -16.63 -5.95 -17.16
CA VAL A 319 -15.43 -6.50 -17.84
C VAL A 319 -14.13 -5.94 -17.23
N HIS A 320 -14.11 -4.65 -16.88
CA HIS A 320 -13.01 -4.05 -16.13
C HIS A 320 -13.29 -4.01 -14.61
N ALA A 321 -14.57 -3.92 -14.19
CA ALA A 321 -14.91 -3.68 -12.78
C ALA A 321 -14.71 -4.83 -11.78
N VAL A 322 -14.34 -6.04 -12.23
CA VAL A 322 -13.76 -7.08 -11.35
C VAL A 322 -12.58 -6.50 -10.52
N HIS A 323 -11.82 -5.55 -11.10
CA HIS A 323 -10.86 -4.70 -10.37
C HIS A 323 -11.15 -3.18 -10.49
N ALA A 324 -12.44 -2.83 -10.61
CA ALA A 324 -13.05 -1.48 -10.80
C ALA A 324 -12.85 -0.87 -12.22
N VAL A 325 -13.72 -0.02 -12.79
CA VAL A 325 -15.02 0.58 -12.40
C VAL A 325 -15.74 1.12 -13.68
N PRO A 326 -17.05 1.43 -13.64
CA PRO A 326 -17.85 1.95 -14.76
C PRO A 326 -17.42 3.25 -15.46
N GLY A 327 -17.61 3.28 -16.79
CA GLY A 327 -17.72 4.52 -17.59
C GLY A 327 -19.10 4.75 -18.22
N ARG A 328 -19.40 6.00 -18.61
CA ARG A 328 -20.30 6.35 -19.74
C ARG A 328 -20.02 7.77 -20.25
N ASP A 329 -20.10 7.92 -21.57
CA ASP A 329 -20.22 9.16 -22.37
C ASP A 329 -19.08 10.19 -22.35
N ARG A 330 -19.09 11.04 -23.38
CA ARG A 330 -17.90 11.67 -23.98
C ARG A 330 -17.63 13.08 -23.47
N ALA A 331 -16.35 13.42 -23.31
CA ALA A 331 -15.91 14.82 -23.27
C ALA A 331 -15.85 15.40 -24.70
N GLY A 332 -16.30 16.64 -24.88
CA GLY A 332 -16.12 17.39 -26.13
C GLY A 332 -14.68 17.90 -26.30
N PRO A 333 -14.29 18.38 -27.50
CA PRO A 333 -12.95 18.92 -27.74
C PRO A 333 -12.71 20.18 -26.90
N PRO A 334 -11.49 20.39 -26.37
CA PRO A 334 -11.16 21.58 -25.59
C PRO A 334 -11.21 22.83 -26.47
N ARG A 335 -11.89 23.89 -26.00
CA ARG A 335 -11.82 25.21 -26.63
C ARG A 335 -10.45 25.82 -26.37
N VAL A 336 -9.62 25.88 -27.40
CA VAL A 336 -8.35 26.61 -27.37
C VAL A 336 -8.64 28.11 -27.33
N ALA A 337 -8.21 28.78 -26.27
CA ALA A 337 -8.13 30.24 -26.22
C ALA A 337 -6.76 30.66 -26.76
N ALA A 338 -6.68 30.93 -28.07
CA ALA A 338 -5.48 31.44 -28.72
C ALA A 338 -5.70 32.89 -29.17
N GLN A 339 -5.01 33.82 -28.50
CA GLN A 339 -4.71 35.15 -29.03
C GLN A 339 -3.28 35.51 -28.62
N LEU A 340 -2.42 35.69 -29.62
CA LEU A 340 -1.26 36.56 -29.55
C LEU A 340 -1.58 37.81 -30.39
N PRO A 341 -1.04 38.99 -30.04
CA PRO A 341 -1.33 40.23 -30.75
C PRO A 341 -0.53 40.33 -32.06
N ASP A 342 -1.02 41.14 -32.98
CA ASP A 342 -0.19 41.72 -34.03
C ASP A 342 -0.58 43.20 -34.26
N HIS A 343 0.31 43.96 -34.89
CA HIS A 343 0.34 45.42 -34.80
C HIS A 343 -0.26 46.17 -36.01
N ASP A 344 -0.54 47.45 -35.73
CA ASP A 344 -0.53 48.59 -36.67
C ASP A 344 -1.69 48.88 -37.66
N ARG A 345 -2.02 50.19 -37.66
CA ARG A 345 -2.54 51.03 -38.76
C ARG A 345 -3.93 50.78 -39.35
N GLY A 346 -4.76 51.81 -39.17
CA GLY A 346 -5.34 52.51 -40.32
C GLY A 346 -6.87 52.59 -40.33
N PRO A 347 -7.47 53.79 -40.46
CA PRO A 347 -8.93 53.93 -40.54
C PRO A 347 -9.43 53.89 -41.98
N HIS A 348 -10.70 53.51 -42.18
CA HIS A 348 -11.65 54.41 -42.85
C HIS A 348 -13.11 54.06 -42.49
N ARG A 349 -13.96 55.09 -42.55
CA ARG A 349 -15.41 55.16 -42.27
C ARG A 349 -16.08 55.70 -43.56
N PRO A 350 -17.43 55.82 -43.73
CA PRO A 350 -18.54 55.49 -42.79
C PRO A 350 -19.82 54.87 -43.44
N ALA A 351 -20.87 54.73 -42.60
CA ALA A 351 -22.31 54.86 -42.94
C ALA A 351 -23.02 53.67 -43.65
N HIS A 352 -24.36 53.54 -43.68
CA HIS A 352 -25.47 54.46 -43.30
C HIS A 352 -26.71 53.68 -42.76
N VAL A 353 -27.46 54.24 -41.79
CA VAL A 353 -28.96 54.30 -41.68
C VAL A 353 -29.81 52.99 -41.61
N GLN A 354 -30.99 52.89 -40.95
CA GLN A 354 -31.62 53.45 -39.73
C GLN A 354 -32.84 52.56 -39.33
N ARG A 355 -33.26 52.62 -38.05
CA ARG A 355 -34.65 52.48 -37.50
C ARG A 355 -35.60 51.35 -37.98
N LEU A 356 -35.93 50.43 -37.05
CA LEU A 356 -37.23 50.26 -36.32
C LEU A 356 -38.57 50.72 -36.98
N PRO A 357 -39.78 50.18 -36.60
CA PRO A 357 -40.10 49.02 -35.72
C PRO A 357 -41.29 48.11 -36.22
N ALA A 358 -41.64 47.05 -35.47
CA ALA A 358 -42.95 46.36 -35.56
C ALA A 358 -43.38 45.71 -34.21
N ARG A 359 -44.65 45.27 -34.07
CA ARG A 359 -45.29 44.85 -32.79
C ARG A 359 -45.78 43.38 -32.76
N ARG A 360 -46.00 42.90 -31.52
CA ARG A 360 -46.69 41.65 -31.04
C ARG A 360 -47.71 40.99 -32.01
N GLY A 361 -47.67 39.65 -32.09
CA GLY A 361 -48.73 38.80 -32.70
C GLY A 361 -48.69 37.35 -32.16
N HIS A 362 -49.82 36.62 -32.15
CA HIS A 362 -50.06 35.46 -31.27
C HIS A 362 -50.12 34.07 -31.99
N ARG A 363 -49.79 33.00 -31.22
CA ARG A 363 -50.29 31.59 -31.27
C ARG A 363 -49.78 30.56 -32.32
N ARG A 364 -49.15 29.51 -31.76
CA ARG A 364 -49.29 28.05 -32.04
C ARG A 364 -49.12 27.52 -33.47
N GLY A 365 -47.90 27.06 -33.79
CA GLY A 365 -47.65 25.90 -34.67
C GLY A 365 -47.29 24.66 -33.85
N ARG A 366 -47.52 23.44 -34.36
CA ARG A 366 -47.16 22.18 -33.66
C ARG A 366 -45.71 21.80 -33.96
N GLY A 367 -44.92 21.51 -32.93
CA GLY A 367 -43.62 20.86 -33.11
C GLY A 367 -43.80 19.37 -33.42
N HIS A 368 -43.18 18.87 -34.48
CA HIS A 368 -43.02 17.43 -34.67
C HIS A 368 -42.01 16.92 -33.64
N GLY A 369 -42.39 15.90 -32.87
CA GLY A 369 -41.51 15.32 -31.87
C GLY A 369 -40.34 14.59 -32.52
N HIS A 370 -39.12 14.95 -32.14
CA HIS A 370 -37.99 14.05 -32.33
C HIS A 370 -38.27 12.78 -31.53
N VAL A 371 -38.45 11.65 -32.23
CA VAL A 371 -38.50 10.33 -31.60
C VAL A 371 -37.16 10.12 -30.91
N GLN A 372 -37.17 10.17 -29.58
CA GLN A 372 -36.01 9.96 -28.74
C GLN A 372 -35.63 8.48 -28.84
N ARG A 373 -34.73 8.14 -29.78
CA ARG A 373 -34.19 6.78 -29.88
C ARG A 373 -33.53 6.45 -28.55
N HIS A 374 -34.15 5.55 -27.79
CA HIS A 374 -33.51 4.94 -26.64
C HIS A 374 -32.22 4.26 -27.13
N PRO A 375 -31.08 4.45 -26.45
CA PRO A 375 -29.89 3.68 -26.76
C PRO A 375 -30.19 2.20 -26.51
N GLU A 376 -29.70 1.33 -27.40
CA GLU A 376 -29.83 -0.11 -27.28
C GLU A 376 -29.32 -0.59 -25.91
N GLY A 377 -29.95 -1.65 -25.39
CA GLY A 377 -29.76 -2.09 -24.01
C GLY A 377 -28.30 -2.44 -23.73
N LYS A 378 -27.74 -1.87 -22.65
CA LYS A 378 -26.45 -2.37 -22.13
C LYS A 378 -26.66 -3.79 -21.62
N LYS A 379 -25.93 -4.75 -22.20
CA LYS A 379 -25.80 -6.12 -21.72
C LYS A 379 -25.53 -6.14 -20.19
N LYS A 380 -26.33 -6.90 -19.42
CA LYS A 380 -26.32 -6.93 -17.94
C LYS A 380 -25.88 -8.24 -17.30
N THR A 381 -25.70 -9.32 -18.05
CA THR A 381 -25.28 -10.62 -17.50
C THR A 381 -23.76 -10.78 -17.59
N PHE A 382 -23.13 -11.38 -16.57
CA PHE A 382 -21.71 -11.73 -16.57
C PHE A 382 -21.56 -13.17 -16.07
N LEU A 383 -20.87 -14.04 -16.81
CA LEU A 383 -20.72 -15.45 -16.45
C LEU A 383 -19.40 -15.67 -15.71
N ILE A 384 -19.39 -16.52 -14.70
CA ILE A 384 -18.17 -16.92 -13.99
C ILE A 384 -18.09 -18.43 -13.99
N ALA A 385 -16.93 -18.97 -14.38
CA ALA A 385 -16.72 -20.40 -14.41
C ALA A 385 -16.70 -20.94 -12.97
N SER A 386 -17.41 -22.03 -12.72
CA SER A 386 -17.50 -22.66 -11.39
C SER A 386 -16.16 -23.23 -10.90
N ASN A 387 -15.15 -23.32 -11.78
CA ASN A 387 -13.77 -23.65 -11.46
C ASN A 387 -12.87 -22.43 -11.19
N CYS A 388 -13.41 -21.21 -11.09
CA CYS A 388 -12.70 -20.10 -10.45
C CYS A 388 -12.50 -20.38 -8.95
N HIS A 389 -11.52 -19.73 -8.31
CA HIS A 389 -11.40 -19.83 -6.85
C HIS A 389 -12.64 -19.24 -6.14
N PRO A 390 -13.16 -19.85 -5.07
CA PRO A 390 -14.42 -19.45 -4.44
C PRO A 390 -14.40 -18.00 -3.91
N GLN A 391 -13.27 -17.55 -3.36
CA GLN A 391 -13.09 -16.17 -2.93
C GLN A 391 -13.09 -15.16 -4.09
N THR A 392 -12.73 -15.59 -5.31
CA THR A 392 -12.80 -14.73 -6.51
C THR A 392 -14.25 -14.57 -6.96
N ILE A 393 -15.04 -15.65 -6.90
CA ILE A 393 -16.46 -15.66 -7.26
C ILE A 393 -17.24 -14.71 -6.34
N ASP A 394 -17.15 -14.89 -5.03
CA ASP A 394 -17.93 -14.13 -4.03
C ASP A 394 -17.59 -12.62 -4.06
N VAL A 395 -16.31 -12.26 -4.26
CA VAL A 395 -15.88 -10.86 -4.47
C VAL A 395 -16.43 -10.27 -5.77
N CYS A 396 -16.56 -11.07 -6.84
CA CYS A 396 -17.18 -10.62 -8.09
C CYS A 396 -18.69 -10.42 -7.94
N GLU A 397 -19.38 -11.33 -7.27
CA GLU A 397 -20.82 -11.23 -6.97
C GLU A 397 -21.13 -10.01 -6.08
N THR A 398 -20.36 -9.84 -5.00
CA THR A 398 -20.46 -8.68 -4.09
C THR A 398 -20.25 -7.35 -4.84
N ARG A 399 -19.36 -7.30 -5.83
CA ARG A 399 -19.14 -6.13 -6.69
C ARG A 399 -20.23 -5.92 -7.75
N ALA A 400 -20.69 -6.99 -8.40
CA ALA A 400 -21.71 -6.90 -9.45
C ALA A 400 -23.05 -6.35 -8.91
N ALA A 401 -23.37 -6.66 -7.66
CA ALA A 401 -24.53 -6.11 -6.94
C ALA A 401 -24.53 -4.57 -6.85
N GLY A 402 -23.38 -3.89 -6.95
CA GLY A 402 -23.27 -2.43 -7.00
C GLY A 402 -23.51 -1.81 -8.40
N PHE A 403 -23.51 -2.62 -9.45
CA PHE A 403 -23.58 -2.16 -10.85
C PHE A 403 -24.88 -2.53 -11.58
N ASP A 404 -25.84 -3.18 -10.90
CA ASP A 404 -27.05 -3.76 -11.51
C ASP A 404 -26.68 -4.74 -12.65
N ILE A 405 -25.75 -5.64 -12.32
CA ILE A 405 -25.21 -6.68 -13.21
C ILE A 405 -25.45 -8.04 -12.57
N LYS A 406 -26.05 -8.95 -13.35
CA LYS A 406 -26.40 -10.31 -12.94
C LYS A 406 -25.19 -11.22 -13.14
N VAL A 407 -24.62 -11.73 -12.06
CA VAL A 407 -23.67 -12.84 -12.14
C VAL A 407 -24.42 -14.16 -12.31
N ILE A 408 -23.86 -15.07 -13.12
CA ILE A 408 -24.27 -16.48 -13.19
C ILE A 408 -23.01 -17.32 -13.06
N VAL A 409 -22.97 -18.20 -12.07
CA VAL A 409 -21.89 -19.17 -11.87
C VAL A 409 -22.31 -20.50 -12.48
N ALA A 410 -21.53 -21.02 -13.43
CA ALA A 410 -21.80 -22.27 -14.14
C ALA A 410 -20.49 -22.92 -14.65
N ASP A 411 -20.54 -24.15 -15.13
CA ASP A 411 -19.43 -24.74 -15.88
C ASP A 411 -19.27 -23.97 -17.21
N ALA A 412 -18.02 -23.69 -17.62
CA ALA A 412 -17.72 -22.94 -18.83
C ALA A 412 -18.27 -23.59 -20.11
N LYS A 413 -18.52 -24.90 -20.10
CA LYS A 413 -19.14 -25.63 -21.23
C LYS A 413 -20.66 -25.37 -21.35
N ASP A 414 -21.30 -24.94 -20.26
CA ASP A 414 -22.74 -24.74 -20.13
C ASP A 414 -23.11 -23.24 -20.26
N PHE A 415 -22.18 -22.40 -20.75
CA PHE A 415 -22.38 -20.97 -20.98
C PHE A 415 -23.25 -20.71 -22.22
N ASP A 416 -24.33 -19.94 -22.05
CA ASP A 416 -25.26 -19.56 -23.12
C ASP A 416 -25.13 -18.07 -23.48
N TYR A 417 -24.68 -17.80 -24.71
CA TYR A 417 -24.57 -16.46 -25.27
C TYR A 417 -25.80 -16.04 -26.10
N SER A 418 -26.74 -16.95 -26.39
CA SER A 418 -27.86 -16.73 -27.32
C SER A 418 -28.82 -15.61 -26.89
N SER A 419 -28.88 -15.34 -25.58
CA SER A 419 -29.65 -14.23 -24.99
C SER A 419 -29.18 -12.84 -25.45
N GLY A 420 -27.95 -12.72 -25.95
CA GLY A 420 -27.32 -11.43 -26.28
C GLY A 420 -26.97 -10.53 -25.09
N ASP A 421 -27.40 -10.88 -23.86
CA ASP A 421 -27.23 -10.05 -22.66
C ASP A 421 -25.90 -10.27 -21.92
N VAL A 422 -25.06 -11.21 -22.37
CA VAL A 422 -23.77 -11.50 -21.73
C VAL A 422 -22.72 -10.44 -22.08
N CYS A 423 -22.34 -9.62 -21.12
CA CYS A 423 -21.35 -8.56 -21.27
C CYS A 423 -19.89 -9.04 -21.21
N GLY A 424 -19.65 -10.15 -20.52
CA GLY A 424 -18.32 -10.73 -20.36
C GLY A 424 -18.37 -12.04 -19.58
N VAL A 425 -17.24 -12.74 -19.56
CA VAL A 425 -17.03 -13.97 -18.82
C VAL A 425 -15.71 -13.94 -18.04
N LEU A 426 -15.68 -14.64 -16.91
CA LEU A 426 -14.45 -14.92 -16.14
C LEU A 426 -14.19 -16.43 -16.12
N VAL A 427 -13.01 -16.84 -16.57
CA VAL A 427 -12.50 -18.22 -16.52
C VAL A 427 -11.18 -18.29 -15.75
N GLN A 428 -10.78 -19.48 -15.30
CA GLN A 428 -9.53 -19.71 -14.56
C GLN A 428 -8.61 -20.70 -15.29
N TYR A 429 -7.31 -20.40 -15.34
CA TYR A 429 -6.28 -21.16 -16.08
C TYR A 429 -4.92 -21.13 -15.36
N PRO A 430 -4.46 -22.23 -14.71
CA PRO A 430 -5.19 -23.46 -14.44
C PRO A 430 -6.45 -23.22 -13.59
N GLY A 431 -7.43 -24.13 -13.68
CA GLY A 431 -8.64 -24.10 -12.86
C GLY A 431 -8.36 -24.37 -11.38
N THR A 432 -9.35 -24.10 -10.53
CA THR A 432 -9.23 -24.19 -9.07
C THR A 432 -8.94 -25.61 -8.56
N GLU A 433 -9.16 -26.66 -9.36
CA GLU A 433 -8.83 -28.05 -9.00
C GLU A 433 -7.52 -28.55 -9.65
N GLY A 434 -6.85 -27.65 -10.38
CA GLY A 434 -5.54 -27.85 -11.02
C GLY A 434 -5.60 -28.18 -12.51
N GLU A 435 -6.80 -28.36 -13.07
CA GLU A 435 -7.01 -28.74 -14.46
C GLU A 435 -6.62 -27.64 -15.44
N VAL A 436 -6.02 -28.01 -16.58
CA VAL A 436 -5.58 -27.07 -17.63
C VAL A 436 -6.42 -27.31 -18.89
N LEU A 437 -7.40 -26.44 -19.13
CA LEU A 437 -8.30 -26.52 -20.28
C LEU A 437 -7.79 -25.69 -21.46
N ASP A 438 -8.02 -26.14 -22.70
CA ASP A 438 -7.79 -25.32 -23.88
C ASP A 438 -9.02 -24.42 -24.14
N TYR A 439 -8.89 -23.14 -23.82
CA TYR A 439 -9.95 -22.14 -24.00
C TYR A 439 -9.96 -21.47 -25.39
N ALA A 440 -9.13 -21.89 -26.37
CA ALA A 440 -8.99 -21.15 -27.64
C ALA A 440 -10.31 -21.04 -28.44
N GLU A 441 -11.02 -22.15 -28.63
CA GLU A 441 -12.33 -22.13 -29.31
C GLU A 441 -13.43 -21.49 -28.44
N PHE A 442 -13.32 -21.58 -27.10
CA PHE A 442 -14.22 -20.90 -26.17
C PHE A 442 -14.11 -19.37 -26.25
N VAL A 443 -12.88 -18.84 -26.33
CA VAL A 443 -12.64 -17.40 -26.51
C VAL A 443 -13.21 -16.91 -27.84
N LYS A 444 -12.97 -17.66 -28.90
CA LYS A 444 -13.45 -17.40 -30.27
C LYS A 444 -14.98 -17.38 -30.35
N ASP A 445 -15.68 -18.30 -29.67
CA ASP A 445 -17.15 -18.30 -29.61
C ASP A 445 -17.71 -17.13 -28.77
N ALA A 446 -17.10 -16.84 -27.62
CA ALA A 446 -17.45 -15.65 -26.82
C ALA A 446 -17.27 -14.36 -27.66
N HIS A 447 -16.16 -14.24 -28.39
CA HIS A 447 -15.88 -13.11 -29.28
C HIS A 447 -16.89 -13.00 -30.43
N ALA A 448 -17.32 -14.13 -31.01
CA ALA A 448 -18.35 -14.14 -32.05
C ALA A 448 -19.71 -13.56 -31.58
N HIS A 449 -20.01 -13.68 -30.29
CA HIS A 449 -21.20 -13.10 -29.65
C HIS A 449 -20.97 -11.69 -29.06
N GLY A 450 -19.80 -11.08 -29.31
CA GLY A 450 -19.42 -9.78 -28.74
C GLY A 450 -19.36 -9.81 -27.21
N VAL A 451 -18.82 -10.89 -26.66
CA VAL A 451 -18.59 -11.12 -25.22
C VAL A 451 -17.09 -11.03 -24.95
N LYS A 452 -16.69 -10.44 -23.82
CA LYS A 452 -15.28 -10.24 -23.45
C LYS A 452 -14.79 -11.24 -22.43
N VAL A 453 -13.58 -11.78 -22.62
CA VAL A 453 -13.02 -12.85 -21.79
C VAL A 453 -11.95 -12.32 -20.83
N VAL A 454 -12.21 -12.51 -19.53
CA VAL A 454 -11.24 -12.31 -18.45
C VAL A 454 -10.71 -13.68 -18.03
N MET A 455 -9.39 -13.83 -17.94
CA MET A 455 -8.73 -15.07 -17.53
C MET A 455 -7.92 -14.86 -16.24
N ALA A 456 -8.34 -15.50 -15.14
CA ALA A 456 -7.60 -15.58 -13.89
C ALA A 456 -6.51 -16.65 -14.00
N THR A 457 -5.25 -16.30 -13.70
CA THR A 457 -4.09 -17.15 -14.01
C THR A 457 -2.92 -16.95 -13.04
N ASP A 458 -1.88 -17.76 -13.21
CA ASP A 458 -0.72 -17.88 -12.30
C ASP A 458 0.60 -17.63 -13.05
N LEU A 459 1.44 -16.71 -12.53
CA LEU A 459 2.67 -16.29 -13.22
C LEU A 459 3.74 -17.40 -13.31
N LEU A 460 3.75 -18.38 -12.41
CA LEU A 460 4.69 -19.50 -12.47
C LEU A 460 4.21 -20.55 -13.48
N ALA A 461 2.90 -20.85 -13.49
CA ALA A 461 2.30 -21.74 -14.49
C ALA A 461 2.54 -21.21 -15.91
N LEU A 462 2.39 -19.89 -16.13
CA LEU A 462 2.64 -19.23 -17.40
C LEU A 462 4.13 -19.15 -17.85
N THR A 463 5.07 -19.73 -17.11
CA THR A 463 6.43 -19.98 -17.64
C THR A 463 6.49 -21.25 -18.51
N THR A 464 5.47 -22.12 -18.41
CA THR A 464 5.38 -23.41 -19.12
C THR A 464 4.10 -23.59 -19.92
N LEU A 465 3.01 -22.90 -19.53
CA LEU A 465 1.72 -22.88 -20.24
C LEU A 465 1.61 -21.73 -21.24
N ARG A 466 0.94 -22.00 -22.37
CA ARG A 466 0.56 -21.01 -23.39
C ARG A 466 -0.26 -19.88 -22.74
N PRO A 467 0.21 -18.62 -22.74
CA PRO A 467 -0.39 -17.55 -21.95
C PRO A 467 -1.73 -17.04 -22.52
N PRO A 468 -2.57 -16.37 -21.69
CA PRO A 468 -3.92 -15.93 -22.09
C PRO A 468 -3.97 -15.07 -23.37
N GLY A 469 -2.93 -14.25 -23.62
CA GLY A 469 -2.85 -13.43 -24.83
C GLY A 469 -2.60 -14.22 -26.12
N GLU A 470 -2.04 -15.42 -26.05
CA GLU A 470 -1.90 -16.36 -27.18
C GLU A 470 -3.16 -17.23 -27.34
N ILE A 471 -3.97 -17.36 -26.28
CA ILE A 471 -5.31 -17.98 -26.31
C ILE A 471 -6.37 -16.97 -26.81
N GLY A 472 -6.06 -15.66 -26.79
CA GLY A 472 -6.91 -14.56 -27.28
C GLY A 472 -7.73 -13.83 -26.21
N ALA A 473 -7.50 -14.08 -24.92
CA ALA A 473 -8.26 -13.43 -23.85
C ALA A 473 -8.00 -11.91 -23.78
N ASP A 474 -9.06 -11.12 -23.61
CA ASP A 474 -8.99 -9.65 -23.60
C ASP A 474 -8.28 -9.10 -22.35
N ILE A 475 -8.41 -9.79 -21.22
CA ILE A 475 -7.85 -9.39 -19.92
C ILE A 475 -7.28 -10.63 -19.21
N ALA A 476 -6.06 -10.51 -18.67
CA ALA A 476 -5.45 -11.48 -17.77
C ALA A 476 -5.28 -10.88 -16.36
N VAL A 477 -5.68 -11.62 -15.33
CA VAL A 477 -5.59 -11.21 -13.91
C VAL A 477 -5.01 -12.32 -13.04
N GLY A 478 -4.49 -11.98 -11.86
CA GLY A 478 -4.05 -12.98 -10.88
C GLY A 478 -3.19 -12.38 -9.77
N SER A 479 -2.54 -13.25 -9.00
CA SER A 479 -1.61 -12.85 -7.93
C SER A 479 -0.15 -13.04 -8.36
N ALA A 480 0.71 -12.08 -8.00
CA ALA A 480 2.16 -12.20 -8.13
C ALA A 480 2.82 -12.77 -6.86
N GLN A 481 2.04 -13.23 -5.86
CA GLN A 481 2.54 -13.68 -4.55
C GLN A 481 3.69 -14.67 -4.63
N ARG A 482 3.53 -15.75 -5.42
CA ARG A 482 4.52 -16.85 -5.48
C ARG A 482 5.83 -16.46 -6.16
N PHE A 483 5.97 -15.23 -6.66
CA PHE A 483 7.25 -14.64 -7.05
C PHE A 483 7.90 -13.97 -5.83
N GLY A 484 8.33 -14.77 -4.85
CA GLY A 484 9.15 -14.32 -3.73
C GLY A 484 8.45 -13.48 -2.64
N VAL A 485 7.12 -13.48 -2.54
CA VAL A 485 6.38 -12.77 -1.46
C VAL A 485 5.78 -13.78 -0.46
N PRO A 486 5.93 -13.60 0.86
CA PRO A 486 5.41 -14.54 1.86
C PRO A 486 3.88 -14.71 1.83
N MET A 487 3.38 -15.86 2.29
CA MET A 487 1.94 -16.17 2.34
C MET A 487 1.13 -15.16 3.19
N GLY A 488 1.72 -14.68 4.29
CA GLY A 488 1.23 -13.56 5.09
C GLY A 488 -0.18 -13.71 5.67
N TYR A 489 -0.69 -14.93 5.81
CA TYR A 489 -2.06 -15.25 6.18
C TYR A 489 -3.12 -14.48 5.36
N GLY A 490 -2.80 -14.14 4.11
CA GLY A 490 -3.70 -13.43 3.18
C GLY A 490 -3.07 -12.27 2.42
N GLY A 491 -1.97 -11.71 2.91
CA GLY A 491 -1.26 -10.64 2.23
C GLY A 491 -0.37 -9.83 3.17
N PRO A 492 0.26 -8.75 2.68
CA PRO A 492 -0.03 -8.10 1.39
C PRO A 492 0.63 -8.81 0.20
N HIS A 493 -0.09 -8.85 -0.93
CA HIS A 493 0.40 -9.35 -2.22
C HIS A 493 0.01 -8.39 -3.33
N ALA A 494 0.85 -8.25 -4.37
CA ALA A 494 0.45 -7.54 -5.57
C ALA A 494 -0.39 -8.45 -6.48
N ALA A 495 -1.58 -8.00 -6.85
CA ALA A 495 -2.31 -8.54 -7.98
C ALA A 495 -1.77 -7.93 -9.29
N PHE A 496 -1.82 -8.68 -10.38
CA PHE A 496 -1.55 -8.18 -11.73
C PHE A 496 -2.84 -8.09 -12.55
N LEU A 497 -2.85 -7.16 -13.51
CA LEU A 497 -3.88 -7.02 -14.53
C LEU A 497 -3.19 -6.59 -15.83
N ALA A 498 -3.36 -7.36 -16.90
CA ALA A 498 -2.89 -7.05 -18.25
C ALA A 498 -4.06 -7.10 -19.25
N THR A 499 -3.99 -6.28 -20.31
CA THR A 499 -5.04 -6.18 -21.34
C THR A 499 -4.48 -5.55 -22.62
N SER A 500 -5.25 -5.59 -23.72
CA SER A 500 -4.87 -5.00 -25.00
C SER A 500 -4.79 -3.46 -24.98
N GLN A 501 -4.04 -2.89 -25.92
CA GLN A 501 -3.74 -1.44 -25.98
C GLN A 501 -4.97 -0.53 -26.22
N GLU A 502 -6.10 -1.09 -26.63
CA GLU A 502 -7.39 -0.39 -26.76
C GLU A 502 -7.97 0.02 -25.39
N TYR A 503 -7.99 -0.89 -24.40
CA TYR A 503 -8.58 -0.63 -23.08
C TYR A 503 -7.70 0.20 -22.14
N LYS A 504 -6.56 0.75 -22.60
CA LYS A 504 -5.65 1.57 -21.79
C LYS A 504 -6.31 2.79 -21.12
N ARG A 505 -7.44 3.26 -21.65
CA ARG A 505 -8.25 4.36 -21.07
C ARG A 505 -9.23 3.90 -19.98
N LEU A 506 -9.48 2.60 -19.87
CA LEU A 506 -10.38 1.97 -18.89
C LEU A 506 -9.63 1.24 -17.77
N MET A 507 -8.33 1.02 -17.93
CA MET A 507 -7.44 0.44 -16.91
C MET A 507 -7.63 1.07 -15.51
N PRO A 508 -7.86 0.29 -14.45
CA PRO A 508 -7.87 0.79 -13.06
C PRO A 508 -6.47 1.12 -12.54
N GLY A 509 -6.37 2.07 -11.61
CA GLY A 509 -5.16 2.34 -10.83
C GLY A 509 -3.96 2.93 -11.60
N ARG A 510 -2.78 2.87 -10.99
CA ARG A 510 -1.55 3.46 -11.53
C ARG A 510 -0.95 2.62 -12.66
N ILE A 511 -0.42 3.30 -13.67
CA ILE A 511 0.42 2.74 -14.72
C ILE A 511 1.74 3.53 -14.70
N ILE A 512 2.90 2.90 -14.88
CA ILE A 512 4.15 3.62 -15.14
C ILE A 512 4.36 3.72 -16.65
N GLY A 513 4.75 4.90 -17.14
CA GLY A 513 5.09 5.13 -18.53
C GLY A 513 6.41 5.87 -18.70
N VAL A 514 7.06 5.63 -19.83
CA VAL A 514 8.24 6.38 -20.30
C VAL A 514 7.79 7.77 -20.80
N SER A 515 8.62 8.77 -20.54
CA SER A 515 8.56 10.11 -21.13
C SER A 515 9.98 10.65 -21.28
N VAL A 516 10.13 11.92 -21.63
CA VAL A 516 11.41 12.64 -21.62
C VAL A 516 11.50 13.64 -20.46
N ASP A 517 12.71 13.97 -20.03
CA ASP A 517 13.00 15.11 -19.17
C ASP A 517 13.30 16.39 -19.97
N SER A 518 13.47 17.51 -19.25
CA SER A 518 13.81 18.84 -19.80
C SER A 518 15.18 18.92 -20.50
N THR A 519 15.88 17.80 -20.68
CA THR A 519 17.09 17.66 -21.52
C THR A 519 16.92 16.62 -22.64
N GLY A 520 15.69 16.16 -22.89
CA GLY A 520 15.35 15.14 -23.89
C GLY A 520 15.66 13.71 -23.48
N LYS A 521 16.06 13.46 -22.22
CA LYS A 521 16.51 12.12 -21.78
C LYS A 521 15.35 11.28 -21.25
N PRO A 522 15.34 9.96 -21.47
CA PRO A 522 14.29 9.09 -20.95
C PRO A 522 14.10 9.19 -19.43
N ALA A 523 12.86 9.40 -19.02
CA ALA A 523 12.41 9.50 -17.63
C ALA A 523 11.12 8.69 -17.43
N LEU A 524 10.79 8.38 -16.17
CA LEU A 524 9.59 7.60 -15.83
C LEU A 524 8.59 8.47 -15.06
N ARG A 525 7.29 8.30 -15.35
CA ARG A 525 6.18 8.90 -14.59
C ARG A 525 5.00 7.95 -14.44
N MET A 526 4.11 8.23 -13.48
CA MET A 526 2.78 7.62 -13.45
C MET A 526 1.97 8.15 -14.65
N ALA A 527 1.55 7.31 -15.58
CA ALA A 527 0.96 7.69 -16.86
C ALA A 527 -0.58 7.61 -16.86
N MET A 528 -1.21 8.43 -17.70
CA MET A 528 -2.66 8.53 -17.89
C MET A 528 -3.42 8.76 -16.57
N GLN A 529 -2.87 9.57 -15.66
CA GLN A 529 -3.39 9.80 -14.30
C GLN A 529 -4.83 10.33 -14.30
N THR A 530 -5.29 10.95 -15.40
CA THR A 530 -6.67 11.41 -15.54
C THR A 530 -7.72 10.30 -15.41
N ARG A 531 -7.33 9.02 -15.47
CA ARG A 531 -8.20 7.87 -15.13
C ARG A 531 -8.50 7.76 -13.63
N GLU A 532 -7.61 8.25 -12.77
CA GLU A 532 -7.59 7.93 -11.33
C GLU A 532 -8.51 8.84 -10.50
N GLN A 533 -8.87 8.34 -9.31
CA GLN A 533 -9.81 8.95 -8.36
C GLN A 533 -9.55 10.45 -8.08
N HIS A 534 -8.27 10.83 -7.97
CA HIS A 534 -7.87 12.18 -7.55
C HIS A 534 -8.15 13.26 -8.60
N ILE A 535 -8.34 12.87 -9.87
CA ILE A 535 -8.76 13.77 -10.96
C ILE A 535 -10.23 13.55 -11.34
N ARG A 536 -10.68 12.30 -11.48
CA ARG A 536 -12.01 11.99 -12.06
C ARG A 536 -13.12 11.65 -11.07
N ARG A 537 -12.85 11.53 -9.75
CA ARG A 537 -13.86 11.35 -8.69
C ARG A 537 -14.86 10.21 -9.03
N ASP A 538 -16.16 10.49 -9.04
CA ASP A 538 -17.26 9.58 -9.43
C ASP A 538 -17.11 8.94 -10.82
N LYS A 539 -16.29 9.55 -11.69
CA LYS A 539 -16.09 9.15 -13.09
C LYS A 539 -14.73 8.47 -13.31
N ALA A 540 -13.95 8.20 -12.26
CA ALA A 540 -12.66 7.52 -12.37
C ALA A 540 -12.82 6.09 -12.95
N THR A 541 -11.72 5.44 -13.32
CA THR A 541 -11.73 4.00 -13.68
C THR A 541 -11.61 3.11 -12.44
N SER A 542 -11.46 3.67 -11.23
CA SER A 542 -11.36 2.93 -9.98
C SER A 542 -11.47 3.87 -8.78
N ASN A 543 -11.91 3.35 -7.63
CA ASN A 543 -11.71 4.01 -6.34
C ASN A 543 -10.31 3.71 -5.74
N ILE A 544 -9.49 2.85 -6.36
CA ILE A 544 -8.17 2.49 -5.81
C ILE A 544 -7.28 3.73 -5.68
N CYS A 545 -6.63 3.86 -4.52
CA CYS A 545 -5.67 4.92 -4.24
C CYS A 545 -4.37 4.34 -3.69
N THR A 546 -4.37 3.75 -2.50
CA THR A 546 -3.29 2.85 -2.05
C THR A 546 -3.43 1.52 -2.78
N ALA A 547 -2.32 0.97 -3.27
CA ALA A 547 -2.26 -0.30 -3.97
C ALA A 547 -1.28 -1.24 -3.25
N GLN A 548 -0.39 -1.92 -3.97
CA GLN A 548 0.53 -2.94 -3.43
C GLN A 548 1.96 -2.78 -3.99
N ALA A 549 2.42 -1.53 -4.12
CA ALA A 549 3.63 -1.14 -4.86
C ALA A 549 4.91 -1.86 -4.40
N LEU A 550 5.19 -1.91 -3.09
CA LEU A 550 6.35 -2.62 -2.54
C LEU A 550 6.38 -4.10 -2.95
N LEU A 551 5.21 -4.76 -3.01
CA LEU A 551 5.09 -6.18 -3.29
C LEU A 551 5.18 -6.47 -4.80
N ALA A 552 4.72 -5.53 -5.63
CA ALA A 552 4.96 -5.56 -7.07
C ALA A 552 6.46 -5.41 -7.37
N ASN A 553 7.16 -4.55 -6.64
CA ASN A 553 8.62 -4.41 -6.72
C ASN A 553 9.33 -5.70 -6.26
N MET A 554 8.89 -6.35 -5.16
CA MET A 554 9.45 -7.64 -4.74
C MET A 554 9.30 -8.72 -5.82
N ALA A 555 8.10 -8.88 -6.39
CA ALA A 555 7.85 -9.85 -7.46
C ALA A 555 8.64 -9.55 -8.74
N ALA A 556 8.81 -8.27 -9.09
CA ALA A 556 9.67 -7.86 -10.20
C ALA A 556 11.15 -8.19 -9.94
N MET A 557 11.64 -8.01 -8.71
CA MET A 557 13.03 -8.31 -8.35
C MET A 557 13.31 -9.82 -8.29
N TYR A 558 12.34 -10.63 -7.87
CA TYR A 558 12.39 -12.09 -8.01
C TYR A 558 12.51 -12.50 -9.50
N ALA A 559 11.68 -11.93 -10.38
CA ALA A 559 11.77 -12.17 -11.83
C ALA A 559 13.10 -11.68 -12.44
N VAL A 560 13.68 -10.59 -11.93
CA VAL A 560 15.02 -10.09 -12.33
C VAL A 560 16.15 -11.01 -11.87
N TYR A 561 16.05 -11.58 -10.67
CA TYR A 561 17.08 -12.44 -10.09
C TYR A 561 17.11 -13.84 -10.72
N HIS A 562 15.95 -14.46 -10.93
CA HIS A 562 15.86 -15.80 -11.52
C HIS A 562 15.91 -15.78 -13.05
N GLY A 563 15.46 -14.69 -13.69
CA GLY A 563 15.32 -14.61 -15.14
C GLY A 563 14.34 -15.64 -15.73
N PRO A 564 14.18 -15.68 -17.07
CA PRO A 564 13.25 -16.62 -17.70
C PRO A 564 13.62 -18.10 -17.43
N ALA A 565 14.93 -18.41 -17.43
CA ALA A 565 15.44 -19.77 -17.23
C ALA A 565 15.29 -20.27 -15.78
N GLY A 566 15.59 -19.43 -14.78
CA GLY A 566 15.43 -19.81 -13.37
C GLY A 566 13.96 -19.97 -12.98
N LEU A 567 13.08 -19.09 -13.47
CA LEU A 567 11.63 -19.23 -13.26
C LEU A 567 11.08 -20.52 -13.90
N LYS A 568 11.54 -20.88 -15.11
CA LYS A 568 11.17 -22.15 -15.73
C LYS A 568 11.70 -23.36 -14.94
N ALA A 569 12.95 -23.32 -14.47
CA ALA A 569 13.51 -24.40 -13.66
C ALA A 569 12.72 -24.63 -12.35
N ILE A 570 12.20 -23.56 -11.73
CA ILE A 570 11.32 -23.65 -10.57
C ILE A 570 9.97 -24.27 -10.97
N ALA A 571 9.34 -23.80 -12.05
CA ALA A 571 8.07 -24.32 -12.53
C ALA A 571 8.15 -25.80 -12.96
N ASP A 572 9.19 -26.19 -13.70
CA ASP A 572 9.44 -27.57 -14.12
C ASP A 572 9.65 -28.50 -12.91
N ARG A 573 10.34 -28.02 -11.87
CA ARG A 573 10.50 -28.75 -10.60
C ARG A 573 9.17 -28.93 -9.87
N VAL A 574 8.34 -27.88 -9.79
CA VAL A 574 7.02 -27.93 -9.14
C VAL A 574 6.09 -28.90 -9.89
N HIS A 575 6.03 -28.78 -11.22
CA HIS A 575 5.24 -29.68 -12.07
C HIS A 575 5.74 -31.13 -11.98
N GLY A 576 7.06 -31.35 -11.97
CA GLY A 576 7.67 -32.67 -11.80
C GLY A 576 7.35 -33.32 -10.44
N LEU A 577 7.31 -32.55 -9.35
CA LEU A 577 6.88 -33.04 -8.04
C LEU A 577 5.39 -33.43 -8.03
N ALA A 578 4.51 -32.58 -8.60
CA ALA A 578 3.09 -32.89 -8.74
C ALA A 578 2.83 -34.13 -9.62
N GLY A 579 3.58 -34.27 -10.72
CA GLY A 579 3.54 -35.45 -11.59
C GLY A 579 4.05 -36.73 -10.89
N THR A 580 5.12 -36.63 -10.11
CA THR A 580 5.65 -37.74 -9.30
C THR A 580 4.64 -38.19 -8.24
N PHE A 581 3.99 -37.26 -7.57
CA PHE A 581 2.89 -37.53 -6.64
C PHE A 581 1.71 -38.23 -7.35
N ALA A 582 1.25 -37.69 -8.48
CA ALA A 582 0.14 -38.28 -9.23
C ALA A 582 0.44 -39.70 -9.73
N HIS A 583 1.66 -39.94 -10.24
CA HIS A 583 2.12 -41.28 -10.68
C HIS A 583 2.20 -42.26 -9.51
N GLY A 584 2.79 -41.87 -8.39
CA GLY A 584 2.88 -42.73 -7.21
C GLY A 584 1.53 -43.04 -6.59
N LEU A 585 0.58 -42.11 -6.58
CA LEU A 585 -0.79 -42.40 -6.15
C LEU A 585 -1.50 -43.39 -7.07
N LYS A 586 -1.31 -43.30 -8.40
CA LYS A 586 -1.81 -44.32 -9.34
C LYS A 586 -1.20 -45.69 -9.07
N LYS A 587 0.10 -45.73 -8.76
CA LYS A 587 0.86 -46.94 -8.37
C LYS A 587 0.51 -47.51 -6.98
N LEU A 588 -0.25 -46.78 -6.16
CA LEU A 588 -0.84 -47.28 -4.90
C LEU A 588 -2.22 -47.92 -5.08
N GLU A 589 -2.97 -47.56 -6.12
CA GLU A 589 -4.36 -47.98 -6.37
C GLU A 589 -5.36 -47.71 -5.22
N THR A 590 -4.98 -46.92 -4.20
CA THR A 590 -5.84 -46.60 -3.03
C THR A 590 -6.88 -45.50 -3.31
N VAL A 591 -6.69 -44.72 -4.37
CA VAL A 591 -7.47 -43.53 -4.74
C VAL A 591 -7.47 -43.33 -6.26
N THR A 592 -8.48 -42.63 -6.78
CA THR A 592 -8.51 -42.18 -8.17
C THR A 592 -7.84 -40.82 -8.28
N VAL A 593 -6.98 -40.62 -9.27
CA VAL A 593 -6.19 -39.39 -9.46
C VAL A 593 -6.50 -38.83 -10.83
N GLN A 594 -6.58 -37.51 -10.97
CA GLN A 594 -6.75 -36.91 -12.30
C GLN A 594 -5.57 -37.23 -13.24
N ASP A 595 -5.86 -37.33 -14.53
CA ASP A 595 -4.86 -37.38 -15.58
C ASP A 595 -4.28 -35.99 -15.88
N LEU A 596 -3.19 -35.96 -16.63
CA LEU A 596 -2.70 -34.72 -17.24
C LEU A 596 -3.73 -34.23 -18.29
N PRO A 597 -3.84 -32.91 -18.52
CA PRO A 597 -2.94 -31.86 -18.05
C PRO A 597 -3.37 -31.17 -16.74
N PHE A 598 -2.40 -31.01 -15.86
CA PHE A 598 -2.42 -30.10 -14.70
C PHE A 598 -1.05 -29.44 -14.57
N PHE A 599 -0.95 -28.30 -13.86
CA PHE A 599 0.35 -27.67 -13.56
C PHE A 599 0.92 -28.18 -12.22
N ASP A 600 0.53 -27.56 -11.11
CA ASP A 600 1.05 -27.83 -9.77
C ASP A 600 0.03 -28.47 -8.83
N THR A 601 -1.23 -28.55 -9.24
CA THR A 601 -2.35 -28.93 -8.38
C THR A 601 -2.97 -30.22 -8.88
N VAL A 602 -3.09 -31.20 -8.00
CA VAL A 602 -3.56 -32.56 -8.31
C VAL A 602 -4.86 -32.85 -7.58
N LYS A 603 -5.96 -32.99 -8.32
CA LYS A 603 -7.22 -33.54 -7.81
C LYS A 603 -7.12 -35.06 -7.60
N VAL A 604 -7.59 -35.49 -6.44
CA VAL A 604 -7.66 -36.88 -6.00
C VAL A 604 -9.05 -37.18 -5.45
N THR A 605 -9.72 -38.16 -6.03
CA THR A 605 -11.02 -38.66 -5.58
C THR A 605 -10.81 -39.91 -4.74
N CYS A 606 -11.36 -39.92 -3.53
CA CYS A 606 -11.16 -40.97 -2.54
C CYS A 606 -12.45 -41.31 -1.77
N PRO A 607 -12.52 -42.43 -1.03
CA PRO A 607 -13.71 -42.80 -0.27
C PRO A 607 -14.07 -41.85 0.88
N ASN A 608 -13.12 -41.07 1.41
CA ASN A 608 -13.33 -40.16 2.53
C ASN A 608 -12.23 -39.09 2.62
N ALA A 609 -12.46 -37.91 2.04
CA ALA A 609 -11.49 -36.81 2.00
C ALA A 609 -11.10 -36.32 3.40
N ARG A 610 -12.07 -36.31 4.33
CA ARG A 610 -11.85 -35.89 5.73
C ARG A 610 -11.00 -36.87 6.54
N ALA A 611 -10.89 -38.14 6.12
CA ALA A 611 -9.99 -39.11 6.75
C ALA A 611 -8.54 -38.87 6.33
N ILE A 612 -8.30 -38.70 5.02
CA ILE A 612 -6.95 -38.43 4.48
C ILE A 612 -6.42 -37.08 4.98
N ALA A 613 -7.24 -36.02 4.98
CA ALA A 613 -6.84 -34.72 5.54
C ALA A 613 -6.49 -34.79 7.04
N LYS A 614 -7.17 -35.65 7.82
CA LYS A 614 -6.80 -35.90 9.23
C LYS A 614 -5.51 -36.69 9.39
N GLU A 615 -5.12 -37.51 8.42
CA GLU A 615 -3.80 -38.15 8.40
C GLU A 615 -2.71 -37.15 7.97
N ALA A 616 -2.99 -36.26 7.01
CA ALA A 616 -2.10 -35.17 6.61
C ALA A 616 -1.70 -34.29 7.81
N VAL A 617 -2.67 -33.89 8.63
CA VAL A 617 -2.40 -33.06 9.84
C VAL A 617 -1.49 -33.76 10.85
N LYS A 618 -1.51 -35.10 10.97
CA LYS A 618 -0.56 -35.87 11.82
C LYS A 618 0.87 -35.87 11.28
N ASN A 619 1.04 -35.51 10.00
CA ASN A 619 2.30 -35.40 9.30
C ASN A 619 2.62 -33.91 8.99
N GLU A 620 1.98 -32.98 9.74
CA GLU A 620 2.15 -31.52 9.67
C GLU A 620 1.77 -30.89 8.31
N MET A 621 0.85 -31.52 7.58
CA MET A 621 0.38 -31.09 6.26
C MET A 621 -1.10 -30.70 6.24
N ASN A 622 -1.41 -29.58 5.58
CA ASN A 622 -2.78 -29.16 5.27
C ASN A 622 -3.10 -29.50 3.80
N LEU A 623 -4.24 -30.16 3.56
CA LEU A 623 -4.75 -30.46 2.22
C LEU A 623 -6.11 -29.79 2.02
N ARG A 624 -6.40 -29.27 0.81
CA ARG A 624 -7.72 -28.72 0.51
C ARG A 624 -8.71 -29.86 0.27
N VAL A 625 -9.60 -30.05 1.23
CA VAL A 625 -10.83 -30.85 1.07
C VAL A 625 -11.83 -30.02 0.28
N VAL A 626 -12.26 -30.51 -0.89
CA VAL A 626 -13.26 -29.83 -1.72
C VAL A 626 -14.67 -30.28 -1.31
N ASP A 627 -14.88 -31.59 -1.13
CA ASP A 627 -16.17 -32.16 -0.73
C ASP A 627 -16.00 -33.38 0.23
N ALA A 628 -16.91 -34.35 0.22
CA ALA A 628 -16.80 -35.56 1.05
C ALA A 628 -15.74 -36.56 0.54
N ASN A 629 -15.43 -36.52 -0.75
CA ASN A 629 -14.65 -37.49 -1.53
C ASN A 629 -13.45 -36.85 -2.27
N THR A 630 -13.54 -35.57 -2.63
CA THR A 630 -12.50 -34.87 -3.41
C THR A 630 -11.50 -34.11 -2.54
N ILE A 631 -10.21 -34.29 -2.82
CA ILE A 631 -9.08 -33.50 -2.30
C ILE A 631 -8.33 -32.87 -3.49
N THR A 632 -7.82 -31.66 -3.32
CA THR A 632 -6.81 -31.07 -4.21
C THR A 632 -5.51 -30.84 -3.45
N VAL A 633 -4.40 -31.33 -3.98
CA VAL A 633 -3.04 -31.14 -3.41
C VAL A 633 -2.25 -30.21 -4.33
N ALA A 634 -1.90 -29.02 -3.85
CA ALA A 634 -1.10 -28.05 -4.58
C ALA A 634 0.38 -28.13 -4.17
N PHE A 635 1.27 -28.05 -5.15
CA PHE A 635 2.72 -28.12 -4.97
C PHE A 635 3.37 -26.74 -5.18
N ASP A 636 4.47 -26.47 -4.49
CA ASP A 636 5.15 -25.16 -4.54
C ASP A 636 6.68 -25.27 -4.56
N GLU A 637 7.35 -24.12 -4.66
CA GLU A 637 8.81 -24.03 -4.67
C GLU A 637 9.46 -24.67 -3.43
N THR A 638 8.80 -24.60 -2.27
CA THR A 638 9.33 -25.13 -1.01
C THR A 638 9.22 -26.65 -0.90
N THR A 639 8.27 -27.26 -1.60
CA THR A 639 7.94 -28.68 -1.51
C THR A 639 9.14 -29.56 -1.91
N THR A 640 9.38 -30.69 -1.22
CA THR A 640 10.50 -31.61 -1.48
C THR A 640 10.05 -33.03 -1.83
N LEU A 641 10.99 -33.88 -2.28
CA LEU A 641 10.74 -35.31 -2.47
C LEU A 641 10.35 -36.01 -1.14
N GLU A 642 10.93 -35.58 -0.02
CA GLU A 642 10.57 -36.09 1.32
C GLU A 642 9.11 -35.75 1.69
N ASP A 643 8.58 -34.65 1.16
CA ASP A 643 7.17 -34.27 1.33
C ASP A 643 6.25 -35.09 0.42
N VAL A 644 6.67 -35.41 -0.80
CA VAL A 644 5.97 -36.38 -1.66
C VAL A 644 5.91 -37.76 -0.99
N ASP A 645 6.98 -38.22 -0.33
CA ASP A 645 6.99 -39.48 0.42
C ASP A 645 6.05 -39.45 1.65
N LYS A 646 5.98 -38.33 2.38
CA LYS A 646 4.97 -38.12 3.45
C LYS A 646 3.55 -38.18 2.86
N LEU A 647 3.32 -37.58 1.69
CA LEU A 647 2.02 -37.62 1.02
C LEU A 647 1.65 -39.05 0.58
N PHE A 648 2.58 -39.83 0.02
CA PHE A 648 2.33 -41.25 -0.29
C PHE A 648 1.90 -42.05 0.95
N LYS A 649 2.57 -41.84 2.09
CA LYS A 649 2.17 -42.43 3.38
C LYS A 649 0.76 -41.97 3.81
N VAL A 650 0.45 -40.68 3.68
CA VAL A 650 -0.87 -40.10 4.03
C VAL A 650 -1.99 -40.73 3.21
N PHE A 651 -1.84 -40.82 1.89
CA PHE A 651 -2.83 -41.44 0.99
C PHE A 651 -2.83 -42.99 1.05
N ASN A 652 -1.81 -43.60 1.68
CA ASN A 652 -1.81 -45.01 2.11
C ASN A 652 -2.32 -45.19 3.57
N ASN A 653 -3.16 -44.27 4.07
CA ASN A 653 -3.76 -44.32 5.42
C ASN A 653 -2.71 -44.44 6.56
N GLY A 654 -1.60 -43.72 6.44
CA GLY A 654 -0.50 -43.69 7.42
C GLY A 654 0.52 -44.83 7.29
N LYS A 655 0.31 -45.79 6.37
CA LYS A 655 1.21 -46.94 6.16
C LYS A 655 2.40 -46.58 5.27
N SER A 656 3.53 -47.26 5.49
CA SER A 656 4.70 -47.19 4.60
C SER A 656 4.39 -47.70 3.19
N VAL A 657 5.08 -47.14 2.20
CA VAL A 657 4.97 -47.49 0.78
C VAL A 657 6.27 -48.17 0.32
N SER A 658 6.19 -49.01 -0.72
CA SER A 658 7.31 -49.84 -1.21
C SER A 658 8.28 -49.13 -2.18
N PHE A 659 8.01 -47.86 -2.48
CA PHE A 659 8.79 -47.00 -3.37
C PHE A 659 8.90 -45.59 -2.76
N THR A 660 9.85 -44.80 -3.26
CA THR A 660 10.02 -43.38 -2.90
C THR A 660 9.79 -42.45 -4.10
N ALA A 661 9.53 -41.17 -3.83
CA ALA A 661 9.43 -40.14 -4.85
C ALA A 661 10.70 -40.04 -5.72
N GLU A 662 11.89 -40.18 -5.13
CA GLU A 662 13.16 -40.25 -5.85
C GLU A 662 13.21 -41.44 -6.83
N SER A 663 12.70 -42.62 -6.42
CA SER A 663 12.66 -43.80 -7.28
C SER A 663 11.64 -43.69 -8.42
N LEU A 664 10.58 -42.90 -8.24
CA LEU A 664 9.52 -42.71 -9.24
C LEU A 664 9.77 -41.56 -10.19
N ALA A 665 10.47 -40.49 -9.80
CA ALA A 665 10.67 -39.31 -10.64
C ALA A 665 11.22 -39.62 -12.06
N PRO A 666 12.12 -40.61 -12.28
CA PRO A 666 12.55 -41.01 -13.63
C PRO A 666 11.48 -41.73 -14.47
N GLU A 667 10.41 -42.25 -13.86
CA GLU A 667 9.27 -42.87 -14.56
C GLU A 667 8.24 -41.82 -15.07
N VAL A 668 8.35 -40.56 -14.66
CA VAL A 668 7.33 -39.53 -14.86
C VAL A 668 7.53 -38.78 -16.18
N SER A 669 6.59 -38.92 -17.11
CA SER A 669 6.45 -38.00 -18.24
C SER A 669 5.62 -36.78 -17.83
N SER A 670 6.27 -35.76 -17.26
CA SER A 670 5.67 -34.47 -16.91
C SER A 670 5.58 -33.54 -18.12
N SER A 671 4.96 -34.02 -19.20
CA SER A 671 4.81 -33.27 -20.45
C SER A 671 3.43 -32.62 -20.54
N ILE A 672 3.40 -31.29 -20.56
CA ILE A 672 2.24 -30.51 -20.96
C ILE A 672 1.98 -30.77 -22.46
N PRO A 673 0.72 -31.04 -22.90
CA PRO A 673 0.39 -31.23 -24.32
C PRO A 673 0.84 -30.03 -25.17
N SER A 674 1.32 -30.26 -26.38
CA SER A 674 1.91 -29.20 -27.24
C SER A 674 0.96 -28.04 -27.54
N SER A 675 -0.36 -28.27 -27.62
CA SER A 675 -1.36 -27.20 -27.76
C SER A 675 -1.46 -26.27 -26.55
N LEU A 676 -1.05 -26.75 -25.37
CA LEU A 676 -1.09 -26.02 -24.08
C LEU A 676 0.30 -25.57 -23.62
N ALA A 677 1.37 -26.06 -24.25
CA ALA A 677 2.75 -25.73 -23.91
C ALA A 677 3.12 -24.32 -24.41
N ARG A 678 4.01 -23.65 -23.68
CA ARG A 678 4.54 -22.34 -24.06
C ARG A 678 5.71 -22.45 -25.04
N GLU A 679 5.52 -21.90 -26.23
CA GLU A 679 6.61 -21.72 -27.21
C GLU A 679 7.19 -20.29 -27.21
N SER A 680 6.42 -19.29 -26.74
CA SER A 680 6.84 -17.89 -26.80
C SER A 680 7.88 -17.51 -25.75
N PRO A 681 8.92 -16.71 -26.10
CA PRO A 681 9.89 -16.22 -25.14
C PRO A 681 9.29 -15.13 -24.23
N TYR A 682 9.85 -14.99 -23.03
CA TYR A 682 9.47 -13.98 -22.04
C TYR A 682 10.71 -13.43 -21.34
N LEU A 683 10.58 -12.26 -20.69
CA LEU A 683 11.67 -11.59 -19.95
C LEU A 683 12.97 -11.42 -20.76
N THR A 684 12.86 -11.15 -22.06
CA THR A 684 13.99 -11.03 -23.00
C THR A 684 14.79 -9.73 -22.86
N HIS A 685 14.25 -8.72 -22.17
CA HIS A 685 14.96 -7.47 -21.93
C HIS A 685 16.19 -7.71 -21.00
N PRO A 686 17.36 -7.08 -21.26
CA PRO A 686 18.60 -7.38 -20.55
C PRO A 686 18.54 -7.33 -19.02
N ILE A 687 17.65 -6.51 -18.43
CA ILE A 687 17.43 -6.44 -16.97
C ILE A 687 17.24 -7.82 -16.31
N PHE A 688 16.46 -8.71 -16.93
CA PHE A 688 16.14 -10.04 -16.40
C PHE A 688 17.22 -11.08 -16.70
N ASN A 689 18.33 -10.67 -17.30
CA ASN A 689 19.42 -11.48 -17.83
C ASN A 689 20.80 -10.94 -17.41
N THR A 690 20.85 -10.00 -16.46
CA THR A 690 22.08 -9.31 -16.01
C THR A 690 22.32 -9.40 -14.50
N TYR A 691 21.28 -9.53 -13.68
CA TYR A 691 21.38 -9.37 -12.22
C TYR A 691 21.16 -10.70 -11.46
N HIS A 692 21.82 -11.77 -11.92
CA HIS A 692 21.61 -13.14 -11.42
C HIS A 692 22.50 -13.54 -10.25
N THR A 693 23.55 -12.78 -9.93
CA THR A 693 24.30 -12.99 -8.68
C THR A 693 23.79 -12.09 -7.56
N GLU A 694 23.83 -12.57 -6.32
CA GLU A 694 23.37 -11.82 -5.13
C GLU A 694 24.00 -10.42 -5.05
N HIS A 695 25.29 -10.30 -5.39
CA HIS A 695 26.01 -9.03 -5.35
C HIS A 695 25.61 -8.07 -6.48
N GLU A 696 25.21 -8.58 -7.65
CA GLU A 696 24.69 -7.77 -8.75
C GLU A 696 23.25 -7.31 -8.49
N LEU A 697 22.40 -8.17 -7.94
CA LEU A 697 21.07 -7.78 -7.47
C LEU A 697 21.17 -6.74 -6.34
N LEU A 698 22.03 -6.95 -5.34
CA LEU A 698 22.29 -5.98 -4.26
C LEU A 698 22.70 -4.60 -4.82
N ARG A 699 23.62 -4.58 -5.78
CA ARG A 699 24.03 -3.34 -6.47
C ARG A 699 22.88 -2.71 -7.25
N TYR A 700 22.02 -3.50 -7.89
CA TYR A 700 20.87 -3.00 -8.65
C TYR A 700 19.79 -2.41 -7.72
N LEU A 701 19.43 -3.12 -6.65
CA LEU A 701 18.51 -2.66 -5.61
C LEU A 701 19.01 -1.34 -4.99
N HIS A 702 20.29 -1.28 -4.60
CA HIS A 702 20.88 -0.06 -4.04
C HIS A 702 20.90 1.11 -5.04
N LYS A 703 21.19 0.84 -6.32
CA LYS A 703 21.16 1.82 -7.42
C LYS A 703 19.75 2.37 -7.71
N LEU A 704 18.69 1.63 -7.38
CA LEU A 704 17.31 2.14 -7.42
C LEU A 704 17.00 2.93 -6.15
N GLN A 705 17.26 2.35 -4.98
CA GLN A 705 17.07 3.00 -3.67
C GLN A 705 17.74 4.38 -3.60
N SER A 706 18.94 4.54 -4.17
CA SER A 706 19.68 5.81 -4.17
C SER A 706 19.08 6.89 -5.09
N LYS A 707 17.97 6.62 -5.79
CA LYS A 707 17.22 7.61 -6.59
C LYS A 707 15.97 8.15 -5.87
N ASP A 708 15.49 7.43 -4.86
CA ASP A 708 14.16 7.64 -4.29
C ASP A 708 14.25 8.32 -2.92
N LEU A 709 13.84 9.59 -2.86
CA LEU A 709 13.78 10.35 -1.61
C LEU A 709 12.71 9.74 -0.70
N SER A 710 13.15 9.32 0.48
CA SER A 710 12.37 8.59 1.49
C SER A 710 12.71 9.10 2.90
N LEU A 711 11.91 8.72 3.90
CA LEU A 711 12.00 9.21 5.29
C LEU A 711 13.35 9.01 6.00
N CYS A 712 14.31 8.26 5.43
CA CYS A 712 15.68 8.21 5.93
C CYS A 712 16.57 9.39 5.47
N HIS A 713 16.03 10.31 4.67
CA HIS A 713 16.74 11.48 4.13
C HIS A 713 16.24 12.80 4.75
N SER A 714 14.92 13.02 4.70
CA SER A 714 14.24 14.23 5.18
C SER A 714 12.73 14.00 5.28
N MET A 715 12.03 14.94 5.93
CA MET A 715 10.57 14.98 6.01
C MET A 715 9.91 14.98 4.62
N ILE A 716 8.82 14.23 4.49
CA ILE A 716 7.95 14.18 3.31
C ILE A 716 6.57 14.71 3.73
N PRO A 717 6.31 16.03 3.68
CA PRO A 717 5.15 16.64 4.35
C PRO A 717 3.87 16.59 3.49
N LEU A 718 3.53 15.41 2.97
CA LEU A 718 2.36 15.18 2.12
C LEU A 718 1.06 15.27 2.93
N GLY A 719 0.27 16.32 2.69
CA GLY A 719 -1.11 16.44 3.20
C GLY A 719 -1.99 15.23 2.90
N SER A 720 -2.79 14.83 3.90
CA SER A 720 -3.60 13.62 4.01
C SER A 720 -2.86 12.32 3.69
N CYS A 721 -1.57 12.23 4.00
CA CYS A 721 -0.78 10.99 3.87
C CYS A 721 -0.18 10.51 5.19
N THR A 722 -0.08 11.36 6.22
CA THR A 722 0.54 11.07 7.52
C THR A 722 1.84 10.29 7.38
N MET A 723 2.85 10.94 6.82
CA MET A 723 4.20 10.38 6.59
C MET A 723 5.02 10.25 7.89
N LYS A 724 4.44 9.60 8.91
CA LYS A 724 5.03 9.42 10.24
C LYS A 724 6.08 8.30 10.26
N LEU A 725 6.77 8.15 11.39
CA LEU A 725 7.69 7.05 11.67
C LEU A 725 7.00 5.68 11.49
N ASN A 726 7.60 4.81 10.68
CA ASN A 726 7.35 3.37 10.69
C ASN A 726 8.47 2.73 11.55
N ALA A 727 8.22 2.46 12.83
CA ALA A 727 9.31 2.15 13.75
C ALA A 727 9.87 0.74 13.52
N THR A 728 11.20 0.57 13.60
CA THR A 728 11.86 -0.72 13.32
C THR A 728 11.29 -1.87 14.14
N VAL A 729 10.89 -1.62 15.39
CA VAL A 729 10.27 -2.62 16.29
C VAL A 729 8.85 -3.03 15.85
N GLU A 730 8.09 -2.12 15.25
CA GLU A 730 6.75 -2.39 14.70
C GLU A 730 6.86 -3.20 13.39
N MET A 731 7.95 -2.98 12.63
CA MET A 731 8.23 -3.68 11.38
C MET A 731 8.78 -5.11 11.57
N MET A 732 9.41 -5.43 12.70
CA MET A 732 10.04 -6.75 12.92
C MET A 732 9.10 -7.95 12.71
N PRO A 733 7.86 -7.99 13.24
CA PRO A 733 6.98 -9.17 13.15
C PRO A 733 6.61 -9.58 11.72
N VAL A 734 6.64 -8.64 10.76
CA VAL A 734 6.36 -8.87 9.32
C VAL A 734 7.27 -9.94 8.70
N THR A 735 8.44 -10.19 9.30
CA THR A 735 9.41 -11.19 8.82
C THR A 735 9.54 -12.42 9.74
N TYR A 736 8.71 -12.52 10.79
CA TYR A 736 8.70 -13.70 11.66
C TYR A 736 7.93 -14.85 10.97
N PRO A 737 8.49 -16.07 10.82
CA PRO A 737 7.84 -17.16 10.09
C PRO A 737 6.41 -17.49 10.56
N ASN A 738 6.16 -17.38 11.87
CA ASN A 738 4.84 -17.64 12.47
C ASN A 738 3.74 -16.68 12.01
N PHE A 739 4.10 -15.50 11.49
CA PHE A 739 3.17 -14.60 10.79
C PHE A 739 3.30 -14.75 9.26
N ALA A 740 4.54 -14.73 8.75
CA ALA A 740 4.84 -14.62 7.33
C ALA A 740 4.51 -15.87 6.49
N ASN A 741 4.60 -17.08 7.07
CA ASN A 741 4.54 -18.32 6.31
C ASN A 741 3.18 -19.05 6.41
N LEU A 742 2.21 -18.50 7.14
CA LEU A 742 0.90 -19.14 7.32
C LEU A 742 0.00 -18.91 6.08
N HIS A 743 -0.63 -19.97 5.59
CA HIS A 743 -1.57 -19.92 4.47
C HIS A 743 -2.93 -19.31 4.91
N PRO A 744 -3.55 -18.37 4.18
CA PRO A 744 -4.79 -17.68 4.59
C PRO A 744 -5.96 -18.59 4.95
N PHE A 745 -6.03 -19.77 4.32
CA PHE A 745 -7.08 -20.77 4.55
C PHE A 745 -6.59 -21.97 5.38
N ALA A 746 -5.55 -21.79 6.20
CA ALA A 746 -5.17 -22.78 7.21
C ALA A 746 -6.28 -22.93 8.27
N PRO A 747 -6.47 -24.12 8.86
CA PRO A 747 -7.37 -24.32 10.00
C PRO A 747 -7.12 -23.30 11.13
N THR A 748 -8.18 -22.68 11.64
CA THR A 748 -8.08 -21.52 12.55
C THR A 748 -7.46 -21.83 13.91
N ASP A 749 -7.46 -23.11 14.33
CA ASP A 749 -6.74 -23.59 15.51
C ASP A 749 -5.21 -23.52 15.34
N GLN A 750 -4.70 -23.64 14.11
CA GLN A 750 -3.29 -23.39 13.77
C GLN A 750 -2.95 -21.89 13.76
N ALA A 751 -3.97 -21.03 13.60
CA ALA A 751 -3.85 -19.57 13.53
C ALA A 751 -4.13 -18.85 14.86
N ALA A 752 -4.20 -19.56 15.99
CA ALA A 752 -4.66 -19.00 17.27
C ALA A 752 -3.94 -17.70 17.73
N GLY A 753 -2.65 -17.53 17.40
CA GLY A 753 -1.90 -16.30 17.70
C GLY A 753 -2.26 -15.10 16.82
N TYR A 754 -2.75 -15.31 15.60
CA TYR A 754 -3.39 -14.27 14.79
C TYR A 754 -4.72 -13.86 15.41
N HIS A 755 -5.52 -14.82 15.89
CA HIS A 755 -6.80 -14.54 16.53
C HIS A 755 -6.66 -13.78 17.87
N GLU A 756 -5.72 -14.15 18.76
CA GLU A 756 -5.44 -13.36 19.99
C GLU A 756 -5.10 -11.89 19.65
N MET A 757 -4.37 -11.65 18.56
CA MET A 757 -4.05 -10.31 18.07
C MET A 757 -5.24 -9.60 17.38
N PHE A 758 -6.09 -10.31 16.63
CA PHE A 758 -7.27 -9.72 15.98
C PHE A 758 -8.31 -9.28 17.01
N ASP A 759 -8.54 -10.11 18.03
CA ASP A 759 -9.40 -9.78 19.16
C ASP A 759 -8.86 -8.53 19.89
N ASP A 760 -7.61 -8.54 20.36
CA ASP A 760 -6.97 -7.38 21.01
C ASP A 760 -7.02 -6.12 20.12
N LEU A 761 -6.71 -6.22 18.83
CA LEU A 761 -6.67 -5.08 17.91
C LEU A 761 -8.07 -4.51 17.64
N GLY A 762 -9.09 -5.36 17.43
CA GLY A 762 -10.47 -4.91 17.31
C GLY A 762 -10.93 -4.20 18.58
N ASP A 763 -10.65 -4.79 19.74
CA ASP A 763 -10.97 -4.23 21.06
C ASP A 763 -10.28 -2.88 21.30
N LEU A 764 -9.04 -2.69 20.81
CA LEU A 764 -8.29 -1.42 20.88
C LEU A 764 -8.84 -0.36 19.91
N LEU A 765 -9.15 -0.75 18.67
CA LEU A 765 -9.70 0.17 17.66
C LEU A 765 -11.11 0.64 18.04
N CYS A 766 -11.96 -0.23 18.60
CA CYS A 766 -13.25 0.15 19.20
C CYS A 766 -13.09 1.26 20.24
N LYS A 767 -12.18 1.07 21.21
CA LYS A 767 -11.90 2.04 22.29
C LYS A 767 -11.35 3.37 21.77
N ILE A 768 -10.53 3.35 20.71
CA ILE A 768 -9.97 4.56 20.07
C ILE A 768 -11.04 5.35 19.31
N THR A 769 -12.05 4.68 18.75
CA THR A 769 -12.99 5.28 17.78
C THR A 769 -14.42 5.43 18.27
N GLY A 770 -14.81 4.82 19.40
CA GLY A 770 -16.18 4.86 19.90
C GLY A 770 -17.16 4.00 19.08
N PHE A 771 -16.65 3.03 18.32
CA PHE A 771 -17.44 2.02 17.62
C PHE A 771 -17.53 0.73 18.43
N ASP A 772 -18.51 -0.10 18.07
CA ASP A 772 -18.91 -1.29 18.84
C ASP A 772 -18.33 -2.58 18.23
N SER A 773 -17.90 -2.54 16.97
CA SER A 773 -17.24 -3.66 16.28
C SER A 773 -16.37 -3.21 15.09
N PHE A 774 -15.32 -3.97 14.76
CA PHE A 774 -14.45 -3.74 13.59
C PHE A 774 -14.37 -4.94 12.65
N SER A 775 -14.47 -4.73 11.33
CA SER A 775 -14.02 -5.71 10.34
C SER A 775 -12.61 -5.37 9.84
N LEU A 776 -11.70 -6.34 9.96
CA LEU A 776 -10.31 -6.24 9.51
C LEU A 776 -10.11 -6.64 8.04
N GLN A 777 -11.17 -7.01 7.32
CA GLN A 777 -11.06 -7.53 5.95
C GLN A 777 -10.61 -6.51 4.88
N PRO A 778 -11.05 -5.24 4.86
CA PRO A 778 -10.75 -4.34 3.74
C PRO A 778 -9.26 -3.92 3.68
N ASN A 779 -8.64 -4.18 2.53
CA ASN A 779 -7.18 -4.12 2.35
C ASN A 779 -6.62 -2.76 1.87
N ALA A 780 -7.44 -1.70 1.83
CA ALA A 780 -7.04 -0.32 1.53
C ALA A 780 -8.14 0.63 2.02
N GLY A 781 -7.84 1.93 2.16
CA GLY A 781 -8.83 2.91 2.63
C GLY A 781 -10.11 2.95 1.78
N ALA A 782 -9.93 3.01 0.45
CA ALA A 782 -11.02 2.93 -0.51
C ALA A 782 -11.78 1.58 -0.49
N SER A 783 -11.12 0.48 -0.13
CA SER A 783 -11.80 -0.80 0.12
C SER A 783 -12.69 -0.71 1.37
N GLY A 784 -12.28 0.05 2.40
CA GLY A 784 -13.05 0.34 3.61
C GLY A 784 -14.20 1.33 3.36
N GLU A 785 -14.05 2.31 2.49
CA GLU A 785 -15.17 3.14 1.99
C GLU A 785 -16.23 2.29 1.31
N TYR A 786 -15.82 1.47 0.34
CA TYR A 786 -16.73 0.56 -0.37
C TYR A 786 -17.42 -0.41 0.60
N ALA A 787 -16.67 -1.01 1.54
CA ALA A 787 -17.22 -1.89 2.57
C ALA A 787 -18.24 -1.18 3.47
N GLY A 788 -17.92 0.03 3.98
CA GLY A 788 -18.81 0.77 4.88
C GLY A 788 -20.10 1.22 4.21
N LEU A 789 -20.04 1.64 2.94
CA LEU A 789 -21.24 1.96 2.15
C LEU A 789 -22.07 0.71 1.79
N MET A 790 -21.43 -0.44 1.54
CA MET A 790 -22.14 -1.72 1.37
C MET A 790 -22.80 -2.18 2.68
N VAL A 791 -22.17 -1.96 3.84
CA VAL A 791 -22.78 -2.20 5.17
C VAL A 791 -24.02 -1.31 5.37
N ILE A 792 -23.95 -0.01 5.06
CA ILE A 792 -25.11 0.90 5.10
C ILE A 792 -26.23 0.41 4.17
N ARG A 793 -25.90 -0.03 2.95
CA ARG A 793 -26.87 -0.57 1.98
C ARG A 793 -27.52 -1.87 2.48
N ALA A 794 -26.74 -2.78 3.07
CA ALA A 794 -27.25 -4.02 3.67
C ALA A 794 -28.19 -3.72 4.84
N TYR A 795 -27.82 -2.76 5.71
CA TYR A 795 -28.68 -2.28 6.79
C TYR A 795 -30.01 -1.71 6.28
N HIS A 796 -30.01 -0.81 5.30
CA HIS A 796 -31.26 -0.31 4.69
C HIS A 796 -32.10 -1.45 4.07
N ASN A 797 -31.47 -2.37 3.34
CA ASN A 797 -32.15 -3.55 2.80
C ASN A 797 -32.82 -4.41 3.90
N SER A 798 -32.17 -4.61 5.05
CA SER A 798 -32.72 -5.39 6.17
C SER A 798 -34.00 -4.78 6.77
N ARG A 799 -34.21 -3.47 6.59
CA ARG A 799 -35.42 -2.73 7.04
C ARG A 799 -36.49 -2.63 5.95
N GLY A 800 -36.23 -3.10 4.73
CA GLY A 800 -37.09 -2.90 3.55
C GLY A 800 -36.88 -1.55 2.83
N ASP A 801 -35.91 -0.74 3.24
CA ASP A 801 -35.60 0.58 2.65
C ASP A 801 -34.80 0.46 1.33
N HIS A 802 -35.15 -0.49 0.46
CA HIS A 802 -34.42 -0.80 -0.79
C HIS A 802 -34.28 0.37 -1.78
N HIS A 803 -35.06 1.44 -1.57
CA HIS A 803 -35.08 2.67 -2.37
C HIS A 803 -34.08 3.73 -1.88
N ARG A 804 -33.43 3.53 -0.72
CA ARG A 804 -32.40 4.43 -0.21
C ARG A 804 -31.08 4.21 -0.95
N ASP A 805 -30.83 5.04 -1.95
CA ASP A 805 -29.61 5.01 -2.77
C ASP A 805 -28.91 6.37 -2.92
N VAL A 806 -29.40 7.45 -2.30
CA VAL A 806 -28.75 8.78 -2.37
C VAL A 806 -27.62 8.89 -1.36
N CYS A 807 -26.44 9.27 -1.85
CA CYS A 807 -25.26 9.56 -1.03
C CYS A 807 -24.86 11.03 -1.18
N ILE A 808 -24.89 11.79 -0.09
CA ILE A 808 -24.45 13.18 -0.05
C ILE A 808 -22.94 13.23 0.19
N ILE A 809 -22.20 14.02 -0.58
CA ILE A 809 -20.73 14.10 -0.51
C ILE A 809 -20.27 15.57 -0.67
N PRO A 810 -19.54 16.15 0.30
CA PRO A 810 -18.93 17.47 0.14
C PRO A 810 -17.94 17.54 -1.02
N VAL A 811 -17.90 18.66 -1.73
CA VAL A 811 -16.95 18.87 -2.84
C VAL A 811 -15.48 18.79 -2.40
N SER A 812 -15.20 19.09 -1.13
CA SER A 812 -13.87 18.99 -0.50
C SER A 812 -13.41 17.55 -0.24
N ALA A 813 -14.33 16.57 -0.14
CA ALA A 813 -14.01 15.18 0.18
C ALA A 813 -12.99 14.59 -0.82
N HIS A 814 -12.19 13.62 -0.37
CA HIS A 814 -11.19 12.95 -1.21
C HIS A 814 -11.86 12.24 -2.42
N GLY A 815 -11.09 12.02 -3.49
CA GLY A 815 -11.64 11.54 -4.77
C GLY A 815 -12.09 10.08 -4.73
N THR A 816 -11.66 9.32 -3.72
CA THR A 816 -12.12 7.95 -3.47
C THR A 816 -13.57 7.92 -3.02
N ASN A 817 -13.99 8.81 -2.13
CA ASN A 817 -15.34 8.83 -1.55
C ASN A 817 -16.45 8.76 -2.63
N PRO A 818 -16.49 9.66 -3.65
CA PRO A 818 -17.46 9.56 -4.74
C PRO A 818 -17.21 8.38 -5.69
N ALA A 819 -15.97 7.92 -5.87
CA ALA A 819 -15.70 6.70 -6.67
C ALA A 819 -16.22 5.43 -5.98
N SER A 820 -16.15 5.37 -4.65
CA SER A 820 -16.67 4.31 -3.79
C SER A 820 -18.20 4.32 -3.77
N ALA A 821 -18.84 5.48 -3.63
CA ALA A 821 -20.29 5.62 -3.75
C ALA A 821 -20.80 5.20 -5.15
N ALA A 822 -20.12 5.60 -6.22
CA ALA A 822 -20.42 5.16 -7.58
C ALA A 822 -20.17 3.65 -7.80
N MET A 823 -19.28 3.02 -7.03
CA MET A 823 -19.05 1.56 -7.03
C MET A 823 -20.18 0.79 -6.33
N VAL A 824 -20.80 1.36 -5.29
CA VAL A 824 -21.98 0.78 -4.61
C VAL A 824 -23.28 0.99 -5.40
N GLY A 825 -23.26 1.86 -6.41
CA GLY A 825 -24.41 2.21 -7.25
C GLY A 825 -25.23 3.40 -6.74
N MET A 826 -24.72 4.13 -5.75
CA MET A 826 -25.43 5.25 -5.13
C MET A 826 -25.52 6.49 -6.04
N LYS A 827 -26.64 7.22 -5.95
CA LYS A 827 -26.82 8.53 -6.60
C LYS A 827 -26.09 9.60 -5.78
N ILE A 828 -25.04 10.19 -6.34
CA ILE A 828 -24.22 11.18 -5.63
C ILE A 828 -24.85 12.57 -5.72
N VAL A 829 -25.10 13.18 -4.56
CA VAL A 829 -25.48 14.59 -4.41
C VAL A 829 -24.29 15.35 -3.84
N ALA A 830 -23.68 16.21 -4.65
CA ALA A 830 -22.58 17.06 -4.19
C ALA A 830 -23.12 18.24 -3.37
N VAL A 831 -22.43 18.59 -2.28
CA VAL A 831 -22.69 19.83 -1.50
C VAL A 831 -21.45 20.71 -1.42
N GLY A 832 -21.64 22.01 -1.55
CA GLY A 832 -20.61 23.04 -1.50
C GLY A 832 -20.00 23.28 -0.12
N THR A 833 -19.00 24.17 -0.11
CA THR A 833 -18.38 24.69 1.11
C THR A 833 -18.70 26.17 1.31
N ASP A 834 -18.66 26.65 2.55
CA ASP A 834 -18.72 28.08 2.86
C ASP A 834 -17.44 28.82 2.41
N SER A 835 -17.41 30.14 2.60
CA SER A 835 -16.26 31.00 2.26
C SER A 835 -15.02 30.80 3.15
N LYS A 836 -15.10 29.94 4.17
CA LYS A 836 -14.01 29.55 5.08
C LYS A 836 -13.53 28.10 4.84
N GLY A 837 -14.17 27.37 3.92
CA GLY A 837 -13.85 25.98 3.60
C GLY A 837 -14.59 24.91 4.41
N ASN A 838 -15.55 25.28 5.26
CA ASN A 838 -16.41 24.32 5.99
C ASN A 838 -17.53 23.79 5.07
N ILE A 839 -18.17 22.69 5.41
CA ILE A 839 -19.39 22.19 4.75
C ILE A 839 -20.50 23.24 4.86
N ASN A 840 -21.20 23.51 3.75
CA ASN A 840 -22.36 24.41 3.76
C ASN A 840 -23.57 23.71 4.41
N ILE A 841 -23.72 23.82 5.73
CA ILE A 841 -24.76 23.13 6.53
C ILE A 841 -26.18 23.41 6.02
N GLU A 842 -26.46 24.61 5.52
CA GLU A 842 -27.78 24.98 4.97
C GLU A 842 -28.07 24.33 3.60
N GLU A 843 -27.03 24.07 2.81
CA GLU A 843 -27.12 23.32 1.55
C GLU A 843 -27.19 21.81 1.81
N LEU A 844 -26.45 21.31 2.80
CA LEU A 844 -26.57 19.94 3.33
C LEU A 844 -27.98 19.66 3.83
N ARG A 845 -28.55 20.56 4.63
CA ARG A 845 -29.92 20.49 5.16
C ARG A 845 -30.94 20.36 4.04
N LYS A 846 -30.88 21.26 3.05
CA LYS A 846 -31.74 21.20 1.86
C LYS A 846 -31.54 19.94 1.03
N ALA A 847 -30.31 19.46 0.88
CA ALA A 847 -30.02 18.21 0.18
C ALA A 847 -30.58 16.99 0.91
N ALA A 848 -30.47 16.93 2.25
CA ALA A 848 -31.01 15.85 3.07
C ALA A 848 -32.55 15.86 3.08
N GLU A 849 -33.18 17.02 3.26
CA GLU A 849 -34.64 17.19 3.27
C GLU A 849 -35.24 16.87 1.88
N ALA A 850 -34.65 17.37 0.79
CA ALA A 850 -35.13 17.12 -0.57
C ALA A 850 -34.95 15.66 -1.04
N ASN A 851 -34.10 14.88 -0.35
CA ASN A 851 -33.87 13.47 -0.65
C ASN A 851 -34.35 12.53 0.47
N LYS A 852 -35.08 13.02 1.50
CA LYS A 852 -35.39 12.30 2.75
C LYS A 852 -35.81 10.84 2.59
N ASP A 853 -36.66 10.55 1.61
CA ASP A 853 -37.15 9.19 1.37
C ASP A 853 -36.06 8.28 0.77
N ASN A 854 -35.20 8.82 -0.10
CA ASN A 854 -34.16 8.08 -0.81
C ASN A 854 -32.75 8.22 -0.17
N LEU A 855 -32.62 8.95 0.93
CA LEU A 855 -31.33 9.24 1.58
C LEU A 855 -30.74 7.98 2.23
N ALA A 856 -29.62 7.50 1.70
CA ALA A 856 -28.85 6.40 2.25
C ALA A 856 -27.72 6.90 3.16
N ALA A 857 -26.89 7.82 2.67
CA ALA A 857 -25.65 8.18 3.36
C ALA A 857 -25.25 9.66 3.22
N LEU A 858 -24.45 10.13 4.17
CA LEU A 858 -23.46 11.20 4.01
C LEU A 858 -22.06 10.57 4.09
N MET A 859 -21.13 11.00 3.24
CA MET A 859 -19.70 10.78 3.45
C MET A 859 -19.02 12.10 3.88
N VAL A 860 -18.40 12.10 5.06
CA VAL A 860 -17.69 13.28 5.62
C VAL A 860 -16.28 12.91 6.10
N THR A 861 -15.29 13.77 5.88
CA THR A 861 -13.93 13.62 6.43
C THR A 861 -13.80 14.55 7.63
N TYR A 862 -13.29 14.08 8.78
CA TYR A 862 -13.12 14.91 9.98
C TYR A 862 -11.74 14.70 10.66
N PRO A 863 -10.98 15.77 10.98
CA PRO A 863 -11.12 17.14 10.45
C PRO A 863 -11.12 17.11 8.91
N SER A 864 -11.71 18.14 8.30
CA SER A 864 -11.93 18.15 6.85
C SER A 864 -10.60 18.17 6.09
N THR A 865 -10.65 17.81 4.81
CA THR A 865 -9.51 17.80 3.88
C THR A 865 -8.88 19.19 3.67
N HIS A 866 -9.48 20.25 4.21
CA HIS A 866 -8.93 21.59 4.28
C HIS A 866 -8.00 21.83 5.50
N GLY A 867 -7.84 20.83 6.38
CA GLY A 867 -7.02 20.92 7.59
C GLY A 867 -7.71 21.68 8.73
N VAL A 868 -9.04 21.65 8.80
CA VAL A 868 -9.82 22.38 9.82
C VAL A 868 -10.83 21.48 10.53
N TYR A 869 -11.07 21.76 11.81
CA TYR A 869 -12.19 21.21 12.55
C TYR A 869 -13.46 22.03 12.24
N GLU A 870 -14.56 21.34 11.98
CA GLU A 870 -15.86 21.97 11.72
C GLU A 870 -16.72 21.96 12.98
N GLU A 871 -17.01 23.14 13.53
CA GLU A 871 -17.70 23.32 14.81
C GLU A 871 -19.11 22.69 14.85
N GLY A 872 -19.76 22.52 13.69
CA GLY A 872 -21.13 21.99 13.56
C GLY A 872 -21.23 20.51 13.17
N ILE A 873 -20.18 19.71 13.39
CA ILE A 873 -20.16 18.30 12.96
C ILE A 873 -21.28 17.45 13.58
N ASP A 874 -21.73 17.75 14.80
CA ASP A 874 -22.86 17.06 15.43
C ASP A 874 -24.20 17.41 14.75
N GLU A 875 -24.36 18.66 14.30
CA GLU A 875 -25.53 19.09 13.53
C GLU A 875 -25.54 18.43 12.15
N ILE A 876 -24.38 18.35 11.50
CA ILE A 876 -24.19 17.66 10.22
C ILE A 876 -24.61 16.19 10.33
N CYS A 877 -24.19 15.47 11.38
CA CYS A 877 -24.63 14.10 11.62
C CYS A 877 -26.14 14.01 11.88
N ARG A 878 -26.65 14.85 12.79
CA ARG A 878 -28.07 14.89 13.17
C ARG A 878 -29.01 15.16 11.98
N ILE A 879 -28.65 16.09 11.08
CA ILE A 879 -29.42 16.37 9.85
C ILE A 879 -29.63 15.12 8.99
N ILE A 880 -28.64 14.22 8.93
CA ILE A 880 -28.69 12.99 8.13
C ILE A 880 -29.54 11.92 8.83
N HIS A 881 -29.37 11.77 10.15
CA HIS A 881 -30.17 10.86 10.98
C HIS A 881 -31.65 11.24 11.02
N ASP A 882 -31.98 12.52 11.19
CA ASP A 882 -33.35 13.07 11.17
C ASP A 882 -34.05 12.85 9.80
N ASN A 883 -33.28 12.60 8.75
CA ASN A 883 -33.74 12.27 7.40
C ASN A 883 -33.52 10.79 7.01
N GLY A 884 -33.24 9.92 7.99
CA GLY A 884 -33.24 8.46 7.84
C GLY A 884 -32.01 7.84 7.17
N GLY A 885 -30.98 8.65 6.87
CA GLY A 885 -29.71 8.19 6.33
C GLY A 885 -28.72 7.74 7.41
N GLN A 886 -27.49 7.45 6.98
CA GLN A 886 -26.36 7.04 7.82
C GLN A 886 -25.13 7.91 7.58
N VAL A 887 -24.30 8.08 8.59
CA VAL A 887 -23.08 8.90 8.54
C VAL A 887 -21.87 7.99 8.37
N TYR A 888 -21.30 8.01 7.17
CA TYR A 888 -19.99 7.46 6.89
C TYR A 888 -18.92 8.52 7.16
N MET A 889 -17.97 8.22 8.05
CA MET A 889 -16.79 9.06 8.26
C MET A 889 -15.55 8.48 7.55
N ASP A 890 -14.88 9.33 6.78
CA ASP A 890 -13.55 9.08 6.26
C ASP A 890 -12.51 9.36 7.35
N GLY A 891 -11.92 8.28 7.88
CA GLY A 891 -10.93 8.32 8.95
C GLY A 891 -9.49 8.49 8.50
N ALA A 892 -9.24 8.93 7.26
CA ALA A 892 -7.92 9.31 6.78
C ALA A 892 -7.20 10.30 7.72
N ASN A 893 -7.95 11.27 8.25
CA ASN A 893 -7.44 12.35 9.09
C ASN A 893 -7.49 12.05 10.60
N MET A 894 -7.63 10.77 10.99
CA MET A 894 -7.67 10.35 12.40
C MET A 894 -6.41 10.71 13.21
N ASN A 895 -5.29 11.05 12.57
CA ASN A 895 -4.08 11.53 13.28
C ASN A 895 -4.29 12.87 14.03
N ALA A 896 -5.41 13.55 13.79
CA ALA A 896 -5.84 14.71 14.57
C ALA A 896 -6.87 14.36 15.66
N GLN A 897 -7.46 13.16 15.66
CA GLN A 897 -8.55 12.77 16.56
C GLN A 897 -8.09 11.90 17.73
N VAL A 898 -7.18 10.94 17.52
CA VAL A 898 -6.90 9.87 18.49
C VAL A 898 -6.57 10.43 19.88
N GLY A 899 -7.36 10.05 20.88
CA GLY A 899 -7.20 10.48 22.28
C GLY A 899 -7.75 11.88 22.61
N LEU A 900 -8.26 12.62 21.61
CA LEU A 900 -8.84 13.96 21.76
C LEU A 900 -10.36 13.97 21.51
N THR A 901 -10.82 13.19 20.54
CA THR A 901 -12.23 12.91 20.25
C THR A 901 -12.34 11.54 19.55
N SER A 902 -13.54 11.11 19.15
CA SER A 902 -13.71 9.88 18.38
C SER A 902 -14.91 9.92 17.41
N PRO A 903 -14.85 9.23 16.25
CA PRO A 903 -15.91 9.26 15.24
C PRO A 903 -17.28 8.82 15.79
N GLY A 904 -17.30 7.74 16.57
CA GLY A 904 -18.53 7.22 17.19
C GLY A 904 -19.04 8.05 18.37
N PHE A 905 -18.31 9.09 18.81
CA PHE A 905 -18.80 10.10 19.75
C PHE A 905 -19.40 11.32 19.02
N ILE A 906 -18.82 11.74 17.89
CA ILE A 906 -19.31 12.87 17.07
C ILE A 906 -20.48 12.50 16.13
N GLY A 907 -21.00 11.27 16.20
CA GLY A 907 -22.21 10.84 15.50
C GLY A 907 -22.00 10.07 14.19
N ALA A 908 -20.80 9.55 13.92
CA ALA A 908 -20.60 8.62 12.81
C ALA A 908 -21.19 7.22 13.10
N ASP A 909 -21.80 6.58 12.10
CA ASP A 909 -22.29 5.20 12.17
C ASP A 909 -21.22 4.18 11.74
N VAL A 910 -20.37 4.57 10.79
CA VAL A 910 -19.28 3.75 10.25
C VAL A 910 -18.08 4.62 9.85
N CYS A 911 -16.86 4.10 10.04
CA CYS A 911 -15.62 4.76 9.64
C CYS A 911 -14.60 3.75 9.12
N HIS A 912 -13.86 4.05 8.07
CA HIS A 912 -12.61 3.32 7.77
C HIS A 912 -11.40 3.99 8.44
N LEU A 913 -10.35 3.22 8.74
CA LEU A 913 -9.08 3.75 9.23
C LEU A 913 -7.94 3.45 8.26
N ASN A 914 -7.21 4.47 7.79
CA ASN A 914 -5.93 4.22 7.11
C ASN A 914 -4.87 3.79 8.14
N LEU A 915 -4.71 2.49 8.38
CA LEU A 915 -3.60 1.97 9.22
C LEU A 915 -2.21 2.36 8.67
N HIS A 916 -2.15 2.62 7.36
CA HIS A 916 -0.99 3.10 6.60
C HIS A 916 -0.89 4.63 6.51
N LYS A 917 -1.57 5.33 7.43
CA LYS A 917 -1.38 6.76 7.72
C LYS A 917 -1.24 6.93 9.24
N THR A 918 -2.34 6.72 9.98
CA THR A 918 -2.41 7.00 11.42
C THR A 918 -1.70 5.96 12.30
N PHE A 919 -1.59 4.70 11.85
CA PHE A 919 -1.12 3.57 12.68
C PHE A 919 0.09 2.83 12.10
N CYS A 920 1.03 3.60 11.54
CA CYS A 920 2.42 3.23 11.24
C CYS A 920 2.70 2.13 10.20
N ILE A 921 1.73 1.55 9.51
CA ILE A 921 2.00 0.68 8.34
C ILE A 921 2.74 1.51 7.26
N PRO A 922 3.86 1.04 6.69
CA PRO A 922 4.66 1.82 5.76
C PRO A 922 3.99 2.01 4.40
N HIS A 923 4.07 3.22 3.87
CA HIS A 923 3.47 3.64 2.60
C HIS A 923 4.01 2.88 1.38
N GLY A 924 5.21 2.27 1.47
CA GLY A 924 5.74 1.31 0.50
C GLY A 924 5.88 1.80 -0.95
N GLY A 925 5.96 3.11 -1.19
CA GLY A 925 5.93 3.68 -2.54
C GLY A 925 4.53 3.69 -3.20
N GLY A 926 3.46 3.62 -2.40
CA GLY A 926 2.06 3.57 -2.85
C GLY A 926 1.36 2.24 -2.61
N GLY A 927 1.80 1.47 -1.62
CA GLY A 927 1.26 0.18 -1.19
C GLY A 927 2.34 -0.67 -0.49
N PRO A 928 2.02 -1.41 0.58
CA PRO A 928 0.69 -1.91 0.94
C PRO A 928 -0.18 -0.92 1.72
N GLY A 929 -1.41 -1.36 2.00
CA GLY A 929 -2.29 -0.73 2.97
C GLY A 929 -3.15 -1.75 3.70
N MET A 930 -3.88 -1.23 4.69
CA MET A 930 -5.09 -1.81 5.29
C MET A 930 -6.07 -0.67 5.55
N GLY A 931 -7.37 -0.97 5.48
CA GLY A 931 -8.47 -0.02 5.66
C GLY A 931 -9.64 -0.61 6.47
N PRO A 932 -9.40 -1.17 7.67
CA PRO A 932 -10.45 -1.78 8.48
C PRO A 932 -11.57 -0.78 8.80
N ILE A 933 -12.80 -1.29 8.88
CA ILE A 933 -13.98 -0.49 9.18
C ILE A 933 -14.46 -0.73 10.61
N GLY A 934 -14.66 0.35 11.36
CA GLY A 934 -15.37 0.37 12.62
C GLY A 934 -16.82 0.77 12.39
N VAL A 935 -17.75 0.12 13.10
CA VAL A 935 -19.20 0.33 12.93
C VAL A 935 -19.93 0.36 14.27
N LYS A 936 -21.07 1.05 14.29
CA LYS A 936 -22.04 0.99 15.39
C LYS A 936 -22.76 -0.35 15.47
N GLU A 937 -23.27 -0.68 16.65
CA GLU A 937 -23.97 -1.93 16.97
C GLU A 937 -25.00 -2.35 15.91
N HIS A 938 -25.83 -1.42 15.42
CA HIS A 938 -26.88 -1.69 14.43
C HIS A 938 -26.35 -2.03 13.02
N LEU A 939 -25.10 -1.71 12.72
CA LEU A 939 -24.41 -2.03 11.46
C LEU A 939 -23.52 -3.28 11.58
N ALA A 940 -23.13 -3.67 12.81
CA ALA A 940 -22.22 -4.80 13.06
C ALA A 940 -22.67 -6.15 12.46
N PRO A 941 -23.97 -6.53 12.41
CA PRO A 941 -24.40 -7.79 11.80
C PRO A 941 -24.03 -7.95 10.33
N PHE A 942 -23.94 -6.84 9.59
CA PHE A 942 -23.77 -6.83 8.13
C PHE A 942 -22.30 -6.79 7.69
N LEU A 943 -21.35 -6.79 8.62
CA LEU A 943 -19.92 -6.76 8.34
C LEU A 943 -19.48 -7.92 7.42
N PRO A 944 -18.46 -7.71 6.55
CA PRO A 944 -18.04 -8.72 5.58
C PRO A 944 -17.66 -10.08 6.18
N SER A 945 -18.08 -11.15 5.49
CA SER A 945 -17.63 -12.52 5.75
C SER A 945 -16.72 -13.01 4.61
N HIS A 946 -16.46 -14.31 4.52
CA HIS A 946 -15.62 -14.89 3.47
C HIS A 946 -15.98 -16.37 3.22
N PRO A 947 -16.08 -16.86 1.97
CA PRO A 947 -16.66 -18.17 1.66
C PRO A 947 -15.82 -19.37 2.12
N VAL A 948 -14.52 -19.19 2.38
CA VAL A 948 -13.61 -20.29 2.79
C VAL A 948 -13.43 -20.39 4.32
N ILE A 949 -13.39 -19.24 5.02
CA ILE A 949 -13.33 -19.15 6.48
C ILE A 949 -14.27 -18.00 6.86
N PRO A 950 -15.45 -18.27 7.44
CA PRO A 950 -16.38 -17.22 7.82
C PRO A 950 -15.76 -16.22 8.81
N THR A 951 -15.87 -14.94 8.47
CA THR A 951 -15.48 -13.81 9.33
C THR A 951 -16.70 -12.97 9.72
N GLY A 952 -16.46 -11.94 10.53
CA GLY A 952 -17.42 -10.92 10.88
C GLY A 952 -16.68 -9.75 11.54
N GLY A 953 -17.29 -9.20 12.59
CA GLY A 953 -16.69 -8.15 13.41
C GLY A 953 -15.82 -8.65 14.57
N PHE A 954 -15.02 -7.74 15.11
CA PHE A 954 -14.22 -7.86 16.33
C PHE A 954 -14.54 -6.67 17.26
N PRO A 955 -15.23 -6.87 18.40
CA PRO A 955 -15.86 -8.13 18.84
C PRO A 955 -16.99 -8.58 17.90
N LEU A 956 -17.30 -9.88 17.93
CA LEU A 956 -18.33 -10.49 17.08
C LEU A 956 -19.75 -10.13 17.59
N PRO A 957 -20.68 -9.67 16.74
CA PRO A 957 -22.05 -9.33 17.14
C PRO A 957 -22.90 -10.58 17.47
N GLU A 958 -23.96 -10.40 18.27
CA GLU A 958 -24.89 -11.49 18.63
C GLU A 958 -25.62 -12.12 17.44
N LYS A 959 -25.73 -11.38 16.33
CA LYS A 959 -26.38 -11.78 15.08
C LYS A 959 -25.47 -11.41 13.92
N THR A 960 -25.41 -12.27 12.91
CA THR A 960 -24.66 -12.05 11.68
C THR A 960 -25.57 -12.25 10.47
N ASP A 961 -25.48 -11.33 9.51
CA ASP A 961 -26.20 -11.30 8.23
C ASP A 961 -25.29 -10.62 7.19
N PRO A 962 -24.14 -11.22 6.86
CA PRO A 962 -23.02 -10.52 6.23
C PRO A 962 -23.29 -10.17 4.76
N LEU A 963 -22.82 -9.00 4.32
CA LEU A 963 -23.05 -8.45 2.97
C LEU A 963 -22.41 -9.22 1.79
N GLY A 964 -21.60 -10.25 2.06
CA GLY A 964 -20.66 -10.88 1.12
C GLY A 964 -19.19 -10.57 1.46
N THR A 965 -18.30 -10.67 0.45
CA THR A 965 -16.84 -10.57 0.60
C THR A 965 -16.26 -9.34 -0.13
N ILE A 966 -15.39 -8.60 0.58
CA ILE A 966 -14.69 -7.40 0.07
C ILE A 966 -13.27 -7.71 -0.41
N SER A 967 -12.57 -8.64 0.26
CA SER A 967 -11.17 -9.02 -0.02
C SER A 967 -11.03 -10.52 -0.22
N ALA A 968 -10.16 -10.95 -1.15
CA ALA A 968 -9.90 -12.36 -1.44
C ALA A 968 -9.20 -13.16 -0.31
N ALA A 969 -8.92 -12.53 0.83
CA ALA A 969 -8.45 -13.20 2.04
C ALA A 969 -9.24 -12.65 3.25
N PRO A 970 -9.52 -13.47 4.28
CA PRO A 970 -10.63 -13.19 5.21
C PRO A 970 -10.37 -11.96 6.09
N TRP A 971 -9.10 -11.68 6.38
CA TRP A 971 -8.61 -10.50 7.12
C TRP A 971 -7.66 -9.63 6.27
N GLY A 972 -7.82 -9.67 4.94
CA GLY A 972 -7.02 -8.89 4.00
C GLY A 972 -5.50 -9.17 4.13
N SER A 973 -4.71 -8.10 4.25
CA SER A 973 -3.25 -8.17 4.40
C SER A 973 -2.85 -8.45 5.85
N ALA A 974 -3.18 -9.64 6.37
CA ALA A 974 -3.02 -9.96 7.79
C ALA A 974 -1.59 -9.76 8.35
N LEU A 975 -0.55 -10.00 7.55
CA LEU A 975 0.87 -9.89 7.94
C LEU A 975 1.30 -8.50 8.43
N ILE A 976 0.59 -7.43 8.06
CA ILE A 976 0.95 -6.04 8.41
C ILE A 976 0.09 -5.45 9.53
N LEU A 977 -0.93 -6.16 10.01
CA LEU A 977 -1.68 -5.79 11.23
C LEU A 977 -0.83 -5.78 12.52
N PRO A 978 0.21 -6.64 12.70
CA PRO A 978 1.12 -6.55 13.85
C PRO A 978 1.81 -5.18 14.02
N ILE A 979 2.00 -4.41 12.94
CA ILE A 979 2.64 -3.09 12.97
C ILE A 979 1.78 -2.14 13.80
N SER A 980 0.50 -1.98 13.42
CA SER A 980 -0.45 -1.10 14.10
C SER A 980 -0.78 -1.57 15.52
N TYR A 981 -0.88 -2.88 15.73
CA TYR A 981 -1.00 -3.47 17.08
C TYR A 981 0.19 -3.08 17.96
N THR A 982 1.43 -3.21 17.45
CA THR A 982 2.65 -2.87 18.20
C THR A 982 2.72 -1.37 18.51
N TYR A 983 2.40 -0.50 17.55
CA TYR A 983 2.32 0.96 17.77
C TYR A 983 1.36 1.30 18.91
N ILE A 984 0.10 0.83 18.84
CA ILE A 984 -0.93 1.09 19.84
C ILE A 984 -0.51 0.55 21.22
N ALA A 985 0.03 -0.68 21.28
CA ALA A 985 0.43 -1.34 22.52
C ALA A 985 1.67 -0.71 23.19
N MET A 986 2.59 -0.11 22.41
CA MET A 986 3.76 0.60 22.94
C MET A 986 3.42 2.03 23.39
N MET A 987 2.61 2.76 22.60
CA MET A 987 2.28 4.16 22.87
C MET A 987 1.29 4.29 24.03
N GLY A 988 0.33 3.36 24.14
CA GLY A 988 -0.75 3.43 25.12
C GLY A 988 -1.64 4.68 24.96
N SER A 989 -2.62 4.84 25.85
CA SER A 989 -3.57 5.96 25.75
C SER A 989 -2.88 7.32 25.79
N GLN A 990 -1.93 7.53 26.70
CA GLN A 990 -1.21 8.80 26.83
C GLN A 990 -0.35 9.11 25.60
N GLY A 991 0.46 8.16 25.13
CA GLY A 991 1.34 8.38 23.98
C GLY A 991 0.58 8.62 22.68
N LEU A 992 -0.52 7.89 22.45
CA LEU A 992 -1.41 8.12 21.31
C LEU A 992 -2.09 9.50 21.38
N THR A 993 -2.51 9.92 22.57
CA THR A 993 -3.12 11.24 22.77
C THR A 993 -2.11 12.37 22.55
N ASP A 994 -0.86 12.20 23.00
CA ASP A 994 0.18 13.21 22.83
C ASP A 994 0.74 13.25 21.39
N ALA A 995 0.73 12.12 20.67
CA ALA A 995 0.99 12.09 19.24
C ALA A 995 0.04 13.04 18.47
N SER A 996 -1.29 12.90 18.65
CA SER A 996 -2.27 13.79 18.01
C SER A 996 -2.03 15.27 18.36
N LYS A 997 -1.73 15.59 19.63
CA LYS A 997 -1.39 16.97 20.05
C LYS A 997 -0.14 17.49 19.35
N ILE A 998 0.91 16.68 19.21
CA ILE A 998 2.18 17.10 18.60
C ILE A 998 2.02 17.25 17.08
N ALA A 999 1.23 16.40 16.40
CA ALA A 999 0.90 16.58 14.99
C ALA A 999 0.18 17.94 14.74
N ILE A 1000 -0.81 18.26 15.56
CA ILE A 1000 -1.54 19.54 15.51
C ILE A 1000 -0.60 20.72 15.84
N LEU A 1001 0.25 20.59 16.85
CA LEU A 1001 1.23 21.60 17.23
C LEU A 1001 2.24 21.88 16.10
N ASN A 1002 2.77 20.83 15.46
CA ASN A 1002 3.73 20.94 14.37
C ASN A 1002 3.12 21.63 13.14
N ALA A 1003 1.89 21.27 12.77
CA ALA A 1003 1.16 21.93 11.68
C ALA A 1003 0.89 23.42 11.97
N ASN A 1004 0.37 23.74 13.16
CA ASN A 1004 0.15 25.13 13.58
C ASN A 1004 1.46 25.92 13.68
N TYR A 1005 2.56 25.30 14.09
CA TYR A 1005 3.89 25.92 14.13
C TYR A 1005 4.35 26.34 12.73
N MET A 1006 4.29 25.43 11.76
CA MET A 1006 4.68 25.71 10.37
C MET A 1006 3.76 26.74 9.71
N ALA A 1007 2.43 26.60 9.88
CA ALA A 1007 1.47 27.61 9.42
C ALA A 1007 1.78 29.00 10.00
N LYS A 1008 2.15 29.08 11.28
CA LYS A 1008 2.52 30.34 11.95
C LYS A 1008 3.87 30.91 11.50
N ARG A 1009 4.81 30.07 11.04
CA ARG A 1009 6.04 30.53 10.38
C ARG A 1009 5.77 31.06 8.96
N LEU A 1010 4.91 30.39 8.19
CA LEU A 1010 4.72 30.64 6.76
C LEU A 1010 3.68 31.72 6.43
N GLU A 1011 2.75 32.06 7.34
CA GLU A 1011 1.62 32.97 7.08
C GLU A 1011 1.97 34.40 6.59
N LYS A 1012 3.23 34.84 6.76
CA LYS A 1012 3.72 36.14 6.24
C LYS A 1012 4.27 36.07 4.82
N HIS A 1013 4.52 34.85 4.32
CA HIS A 1013 5.16 34.54 3.05
C HIS A 1013 4.16 33.94 2.06
N TYR A 1014 3.24 33.12 2.59
CA TYR A 1014 2.15 32.46 1.86
C TYR A 1014 0.83 32.62 2.62
N PRO A 1015 -0.29 32.95 1.96
CA PRO A 1015 -1.60 32.90 2.59
C PRO A 1015 -1.95 31.47 3.03
N VAL A 1016 -2.24 31.28 4.30
CA VAL A 1016 -2.83 30.02 4.81
C VAL A 1016 -4.32 30.06 4.51
N LEU A 1017 -4.79 29.20 3.59
CA LEU A 1017 -6.05 29.39 2.88
C LEU A 1017 -7.29 29.20 3.78
N PHE A 1018 -7.25 28.23 4.69
CA PHE A 1018 -8.36 27.89 5.59
C PHE A 1018 -7.86 27.76 7.04
N ARG A 1019 -8.70 28.16 8.00
CA ARG A 1019 -8.43 28.12 9.45
C ARG A 1019 -9.76 27.95 10.21
N GLY A 1020 -9.73 27.22 11.32
CA GLY A 1020 -10.85 27.13 12.25
C GLY A 1020 -11.11 28.44 13.00
N VAL A 1021 -12.17 28.50 13.82
CA VAL A 1021 -12.66 29.76 14.43
C VAL A 1021 -11.63 30.50 15.30
N ASN A 1022 -10.70 29.77 15.91
CA ASN A 1022 -9.63 30.33 16.74
C ASN A 1022 -8.37 30.73 15.94
N GLY A 1023 -8.43 30.75 14.60
CA GLY A 1023 -7.30 31.03 13.72
C GLY A 1023 -6.27 29.91 13.61
N THR A 1024 -6.57 28.74 14.16
CA THR A 1024 -5.74 27.52 14.17
C THR A 1024 -6.11 26.56 13.04
N VAL A 1025 -5.23 25.62 12.76
CA VAL A 1025 -5.43 24.47 11.85
C VAL A 1025 -5.45 23.16 12.66
N ALA A 1026 -5.74 22.03 12.01
CA ALA A 1026 -5.66 20.70 12.60
C ALA A 1026 -4.23 20.13 12.47
N HIS A 1027 -4.08 18.88 12.01
CA HIS A 1027 -2.81 18.19 11.74
C HIS A 1027 -2.16 18.57 10.40
N GLU A 1028 -2.87 19.29 9.54
CA GLU A 1028 -2.42 19.72 8.21
C GLU A 1028 -2.94 21.12 7.86
N PHE A 1029 -2.36 21.77 6.84
CA PHE A 1029 -2.81 23.08 6.36
C PHE A 1029 -2.49 23.33 4.88
N ILE A 1030 -3.26 24.21 4.25
CA ILE A 1030 -3.09 24.61 2.84
C ILE A 1030 -2.43 25.99 2.75
N ILE A 1031 -1.38 26.11 1.94
CA ILE A 1031 -0.81 27.38 1.50
C ILE A 1031 -1.23 27.71 0.06
N ASP A 1032 -1.69 28.94 -0.16
CA ASP A 1032 -2.14 29.41 -1.47
C ASP A 1032 -0.98 29.93 -2.32
N LEU A 1033 -0.82 29.35 -3.52
CA LEU A 1033 0.19 29.76 -4.51
C LEU A 1033 -0.45 30.43 -5.74
N ARG A 1034 -1.78 30.48 -5.84
CA ARG A 1034 -2.51 30.90 -7.06
C ARG A 1034 -2.18 32.32 -7.52
N GLY A 1035 -1.85 33.22 -6.58
CA GLY A 1035 -1.46 34.59 -6.89
C GLY A 1035 -0.14 34.69 -7.67
N PHE A 1036 0.82 33.80 -7.43
CA PHE A 1036 2.16 33.86 -8.05
C PHE A 1036 2.15 33.54 -9.54
N LYS A 1037 1.09 32.91 -10.05
CA LYS A 1037 0.84 32.77 -11.47
C LYS A 1037 0.65 34.12 -12.16
N THR A 1038 0.01 35.07 -11.47
CA THR A 1038 -0.26 36.41 -11.99
C THR A 1038 0.90 37.38 -11.75
N THR A 1039 1.60 37.27 -10.61
CA THR A 1039 2.69 38.20 -10.25
C THR A 1039 4.07 37.78 -10.77
N ALA A 1040 4.32 36.48 -10.96
CA ALA A 1040 5.63 35.93 -11.34
C ALA A 1040 5.57 34.84 -12.43
N GLY A 1041 4.37 34.46 -12.91
CA GLY A 1041 4.21 33.32 -13.81
C GLY A 1041 4.50 31.95 -13.17
N ILE A 1042 4.55 31.86 -11.84
CA ILE A 1042 4.95 30.67 -11.07
C ILE A 1042 3.74 29.78 -10.74
N GLU A 1043 3.89 28.48 -10.94
CA GLU A 1043 2.90 27.44 -10.65
C GLU A 1043 3.32 26.58 -9.45
N PRO A 1044 2.41 25.84 -8.78
CA PRO A 1044 2.78 24.94 -7.69
C PRO A 1044 3.81 23.87 -8.08
N GLU A 1045 3.83 23.44 -9.35
CA GLU A 1045 4.82 22.48 -9.82
C GLU A 1045 6.25 23.06 -9.82
N ASP A 1046 6.42 24.36 -10.03
CA ASP A 1046 7.74 25.01 -9.96
C ASP A 1046 8.30 24.94 -8.53
N VAL A 1047 7.47 25.30 -7.54
CA VAL A 1047 7.81 25.20 -6.11
C VAL A 1047 8.05 23.73 -5.72
N ALA A 1048 7.20 22.81 -6.17
CA ALA A 1048 7.34 21.38 -5.90
C ALA A 1048 8.62 20.78 -6.49
N LYS A 1049 9.07 21.23 -7.68
CA LYS A 1049 10.37 20.81 -8.24
C LYS A 1049 11.54 21.48 -7.52
N ARG A 1050 11.42 22.76 -7.16
CA ARG A 1050 12.49 23.51 -6.49
C ARG A 1050 12.79 22.98 -5.09
N LEU A 1051 11.79 22.51 -4.35
CA LEU A 1051 11.98 21.84 -3.06
C LEU A 1051 12.93 20.62 -3.14
N MET A 1052 13.01 19.93 -4.29
CA MET A 1052 13.96 18.84 -4.51
C MET A 1052 15.41 19.32 -4.45
N ASP A 1053 15.69 20.54 -4.90
CA ASP A 1053 17.02 21.15 -4.79
C ASP A 1053 17.36 21.50 -3.32
N TYR A 1054 16.36 21.86 -2.52
CA TYR A 1054 16.48 22.07 -1.06
C TYR A 1054 16.56 20.76 -0.25
N GLY A 1055 16.46 19.60 -0.91
CA GLY A 1055 16.57 18.28 -0.30
C GLY A 1055 15.26 17.72 0.26
N PHE A 1056 14.10 18.19 -0.23
CA PHE A 1056 12.77 17.78 0.24
C PHE A 1056 11.90 17.19 -0.87
N HIS A 1057 11.01 16.28 -0.50
CA HIS A 1057 9.85 15.96 -1.31
C HIS A 1057 8.81 17.10 -1.21
N ALA A 1058 8.04 17.33 -2.25
CA ALA A 1058 6.96 18.32 -2.22
C ALA A 1058 5.81 17.90 -1.28
N PRO A 1059 5.05 18.86 -0.71
CA PRO A 1059 3.74 18.61 -0.11
C PRO A 1059 2.72 18.13 -1.15
N THR A 1060 1.51 17.78 -0.68
CA THR A 1060 0.42 17.35 -1.56
C THR A 1060 0.00 18.52 -2.46
N MET A 1061 0.02 18.32 -3.79
CA MET A 1061 -0.05 19.39 -4.78
C MET A 1061 -1.41 19.47 -5.48
N SER A 1062 -2.00 20.66 -5.54
CA SER A 1062 -3.25 20.97 -6.26
C SER A 1062 -4.48 20.13 -5.86
N TRP A 1063 -4.46 19.52 -4.67
CA TRP A 1063 -5.62 18.89 -4.03
C TRP A 1063 -5.61 19.23 -2.52
N PRO A 1064 -6.78 19.48 -1.88
CA PRO A 1064 -8.12 19.54 -2.46
C PRO A 1064 -8.37 20.78 -3.34
N VAL A 1065 -7.57 21.84 -3.22
CA VAL A 1065 -7.72 23.06 -4.03
C VAL A 1065 -6.70 23.08 -5.17
N PRO A 1066 -7.12 23.22 -6.44
CA PRO A 1066 -6.19 23.41 -7.56
C PRO A 1066 -5.36 24.69 -7.40
N GLY A 1067 -4.04 24.61 -7.59
CA GLY A 1067 -3.15 25.78 -7.48
C GLY A 1067 -2.54 26.01 -6.09
N THR A 1068 -2.66 25.06 -5.16
CA THR A 1068 -2.14 25.17 -3.78
C THR A 1068 -1.20 24.02 -3.41
N LEU A 1069 -0.54 24.12 -2.25
CA LEU A 1069 0.18 23.00 -1.61
C LEU A 1069 -0.42 22.73 -0.23
N MET A 1070 -0.60 21.45 0.13
CA MET A 1070 -1.12 21.01 1.42
C MET A 1070 -0.07 20.23 2.21
N ILE A 1071 0.20 20.70 3.43
CA ILE A 1071 1.37 20.37 4.26
C ILE A 1071 0.89 19.65 5.53
N GLU A 1072 1.37 18.42 5.73
CA GLU A 1072 1.17 17.63 6.96
C GLU A 1072 2.53 17.15 7.48
N PRO A 1073 3.05 17.70 8.60
CA PRO A 1073 4.36 17.31 9.14
C PRO A 1073 4.34 16.06 10.03
N THR A 1074 3.17 15.66 10.52
CA THR A 1074 2.98 14.63 11.57
C THR A 1074 3.64 14.97 12.91
N GLU A 1075 3.49 14.07 13.88
CA GLU A 1075 4.12 14.14 15.20
C GLU A 1075 5.58 13.67 15.25
N SER A 1076 6.02 12.93 14.23
CA SER A 1076 7.33 12.24 14.24
C SER A 1076 8.50 13.18 13.96
N GLU A 1077 8.23 14.35 13.35
CA GLU A 1077 9.26 15.23 12.84
C GLU A 1077 9.77 16.22 13.88
N SER A 1078 11.10 16.35 13.94
CA SER A 1078 11.75 17.24 14.89
C SER A 1078 11.57 18.71 14.48
N LYS A 1079 11.44 19.62 15.46
CA LYS A 1079 11.33 21.07 15.18
C LYS A 1079 12.40 21.58 14.21
N ALA A 1080 13.64 21.05 14.29
CA ALA A 1080 14.73 21.44 13.41
C ALA A 1080 14.49 21.06 11.93
N GLU A 1081 13.73 20.00 11.67
CA GLU A 1081 13.31 19.64 10.31
C GLU A 1081 12.12 20.49 9.83
N LEU A 1082 11.15 20.76 10.70
CA LEU A 1082 10.08 21.72 10.43
C LEU A 1082 10.66 23.10 10.07
N ASP A 1083 11.72 23.50 10.77
CA ASP A 1083 12.46 24.73 10.49
C ASP A 1083 13.14 24.70 9.12
N ARG A 1084 13.92 23.65 8.79
CA ARG A 1084 14.55 23.52 7.45
C ARG A 1084 13.53 23.59 6.32
N PHE A 1085 12.37 22.95 6.47
CA PHE A 1085 11.32 23.00 5.46
C PHE A 1085 10.65 24.39 5.37
N CYS A 1086 10.41 25.05 6.51
CA CYS A 1086 9.92 26.43 6.51
C CYS A 1086 10.93 27.40 5.89
N ASP A 1087 12.21 27.25 6.21
CA ASP A 1087 13.31 28.07 5.68
C ASP A 1087 13.46 27.87 4.16
N ALA A 1088 13.31 26.64 3.68
CA ALA A 1088 13.28 26.33 2.24
C ALA A 1088 12.12 27.04 1.53
N LEU A 1089 10.88 26.96 2.07
CA LEU A 1089 9.74 27.68 1.50
C LEU A 1089 9.89 29.21 1.61
N ILE A 1090 10.47 29.74 2.68
CA ILE A 1090 10.73 31.18 2.81
C ILE A 1090 11.75 31.65 1.75
N SER A 1091 12.82 30.90 1.54
CA SER A 1091 13.83 31.18 0.51
C SER A 1091 13.24 31.05 -0.91
N ILE A 1092 12.34 30.09 -1.14
CA ILE A 1092 11.56 29.99 -2.39
C ILE A 1092 10.61 31.20 -2.56
N ARG A 1093 10.04 31.75 -1.48
CA ARG A 1093 9.26 32.99 -1.58
C ARG A 1093 10.11 34.18 -1.99
N GLU A 1094 11.38 34.21 -1.59
CA GLU A 1094 12.36 35.20 -2.03
C GLU A 1094 12.73 35.00 -3.51
N GLU A 1095 12.94 33.75 -3.98
CA GLU A 1095 13.10 33.42 -5.41
C GLU A 1095 11.91 33.90 -6.26
N ILE A 1096 10.67 33.73 -5.77
CA ILE A 1096 9.47 34.29 -6.42
C ILE A 1096 9.53 35.83 -6.41
N ALA A 1097 9.93 36.46 -5.30
CA ALA A 1097 10.03 37.91 -5.20
C ALA A 1097 11.10 38.51 -6.13
N GLU A 1098 12.18 37.78 -6.45
CA GLU A 1098 13.15 38.24 -7.44
C GLU A 1098 12.56 38.32 -8.85
N ILE A 1099 11.63 37.43 -9.20
CA ILE A 1099 10.88 37.50 -10.46
C ILE A 1099 9.86 38.65 -10.42
N GLU A 1100 9.07 38.78 -9.32
CA GLU A 1100 8.09 39.86 -9.14
C GLU A 1100 8.71 41.26 -9.22
N ASN A 1101 9.99 41.40 -8.82
CA ASN A 1101 10.75 42.65 -8.85
C ASN A 1101 11.68 42.78 -10.08
N GLY A 1102 11.60 41.89 -11.07
CA GLY A 1102 12.39 41.96 -12.30
C GLY A 1102 13.91 41.76 -12.13
N LYS A 1103 14.35 41.16 -11.01
CA LYS A 1103 15.76 40.80 -10.75
C LYS A 1103 16.15 39.46 -11.40
N ALA A 1104 15.18 38.57 -11.55
CA ALA A 1104 15.32 37.29 -12.24
C ALA A 1104 14.40 37.23 -13.47
N ASP A 1105 14.86 36.60 -14.55
CA ASP A 1105 14.05 36.40 -15.76
C ASP A 1105 12.84 35.51 -15.48
N ALA A 1106 11.66 35.84 -16.03
CA ALA A 1106 10.40 35.14 -15.72
C ALA A 1106 10.34 33.68 -16.24
N LEU A 1107 11.16 33.32 -17.24
CA LEU A 1107 11.14 32.02 -17.92
C LEU A 1107 12.41 31.19 -17.66
N ASN A 1108 13.57 31.85 -17.46
CA ASN A 1108 14.88 31.23 -17.25
C ASN A 1108 15.46 31.52 -15.85
N ASN A 1109 14.64 31.36 -14.82
CA ASN A 1109 15.03 31.41 -13.41
C ASN A 1109 15.22 30.02 -12.81
N VAL A 1110 15.66 29.98 -11.53
CA VAL A 1110 15.94 28.73 -10.82
C VAL A 1110 14.69 27.90 -10.50
N LEU A 1111 13.52 28.53 -10.32
CA LEU A 1111 12.23 27.86 -10.13
C LEU A 1111 11.79 27.13 -11.40
N LYS A 1112 11.81 27.80 -12.56
CA LYS A 1112 11.52 27.19 -13.88
C LYS A 1112 12.55 26.14 -14.28
N GLY A 1113 13.82 26.36 -13.93
CA GLY A 1113 14.91 25.42 -14.21
C GLY A 1113 14.96 24.17 -13.32
N ALA A 1114 14.23 24.13 -12.21
CA ALA A 1114 14.25 23.02 -11.26
C ALA A 1114 13.49 21.76 -11.76
N PRO A 1115 13.92 20.55 -11.37
CA PRO A 1115 15.04 20.24 -10.46
C PRO A 1115 16.40 20.22 -11.20
N HIS A 1116 17.50 20.36 -10.45
CA HIS A 1116 18.85 20.43 -11.02
C HIS A 1116 19.65 19.13 -10.75
N PRO A 1117 19.63 18.14 -11.68
CA PRO A 1117 20.37 16.89 -11.52
C PRO A 1117 21.90 17.07 -11.74
N PRO A 1118 22.74 16.17 -11.21
CA PRO A 1118 24.19 16.22 -11.38
C PRO A 1118 24.65 16.37 -12.82
N GLN A 1119 24.01 15.70 -13.77
CA GLN A 1119 24.36 15.72 -15.20
C GLN A 1119 24.12 17.08 -15.87
N LEU A 1120 23.24 17.92 -15.31
CA LEU A 1120 23.03 19.30 -15.75
C LEU A 1120 24.09 20.23 -15.11
N LEU A 1121 24.38 20.01 -13.83
CA LEU A 1121 25.34 20.80 -13.04
C LEU A 1121 26.81 20.53 -13.39
N MET A 1122 27.12 19.34 -13.92
CA MET A 1122 28.46 18.91 -14.36
C MET A 1122 28.69 19.08 -15.86
N SER A 1123 27.75 19.66 -16.62
CA SER A 1123 27.98 19.99 -18.03
C SER A 1123 29.09 21.03 -18.18
N ASP A 1124 29.85 21.01 -19.28
CA ASP A 1124 30.88 22.02 -19.54
C ASP A 1124 30.25 23.40 -19.72
N SER A 1125 29.17 23.48 -20.51
CA SER A 1125 28.42 24.72 -20.74
C SER A 1125 27.41 24.99 -19.62
N TRP A 1126 27.24 26.27 -19.29
CA TRP A 1126 26.20 26.72 -18.35
C TRP A 1126 25.67 28.09 -18.79
N THR A 1127 24.51 28.09 -19.43
CA THR A 1127 23.86 29.25 -20.06
C THR A 1127 22.74 29.87 -19.20
N LYS A 1128 22.63 29.44 -17.94
CA LYS A 1128 21.60 29.90 -17.00
C LYS A 1128 22.07 31.16 -16.24
N PRO A 1129 21.21 32.18 -16.05
CA PRO A 1129 21.58 33.47 -15.45
C PRO A 1129 21.78 33.42 -13.92
N TYR A 1130 21.90 32.23 -13.34
CA TYR A 1130 22.08 31.96 -11.92
C TYR A 1130 23.16 30.88 -11.74
N SER A 1131 23.88 30.88 -10.61
CA SER A 1131 25.04 30.00 -10.44
C SER A 1131 24.67 28.53 -10.24
N ARG A 1132 25.58 27.62 -10.63
CA ARG A 1132 25.49 26.18 -10.34
C ARG A 1132 25.38 25.89 -8.83
N GLU A 1133 26.05 26.72 -8.02
CA GLU A 1133 26.00 26.62 -6.56
C GLU A 1133 24.62 27.01 -6.01
N TYR A 1134 23.99 28.08 -6.51
CA TYR A 1134 22.65 28.48 -6.09
C TYR A 1134 21.56 27.51 -6.58
N ALA A 1135 21.78 26.90 -7.75
CA ALA A 1135 20.97 25.80 -8.24
C ALA A 1135 21.03 24.58 -7.31
N ALA A 1136 22.23 24.12 -6.94
CA ALA A 1136 22.43 22.84 -6.26
C ALA A 1136 22.45 22.91 -4.71
N PHE A 1137 22.92 24.01 -4.14
CA PHE A 1137 23.15 24.22 -2.71
C PHE A 1137 22.54 25.54 -2.18
N PRO A 1138 21.25 25.84 -2.44
CA PRO A 1138 20.62 27.08 -1.98
C PRO A 1138 20.53 27.22 -0.45
N ALA A 1139 20.73 26.13 0.30
CA ALA A 1139 20.71 26.12 1.76
C ALA A 1139 21.95 25.44 2.35
N ALA A 1140 22.44 25.95 3.48
CA ALA A 1140 23.72 25.54 4.07
C ALA A 1140 23.78 24.06 4.49
N TRP A 1141 22.65 23.47 4.91
CA TRP A 1141 22.58 22.06 5.34
C TRP A 1141 22.94 21.07 4.22
N LEU A 1142 22.71 21.44 2.96
CA LEU A 1142 23.01 20.62 1.78
C LEU A 1142 24.51 20.34 1.59
N ARG A 1143 25.38 21.14 2.22
CA ARG A 1143 26.83 20.92 2.19
C ARG A 1143 27.27 19.78 3.12
N GLY A 1144 26.44 19.39 4.09
CA GLY A 1144 26.65 18.22 4.94
C GLY A 1144 26.09 16.93 4.34
N ALA A 1145 24.90 17.01 3.74
CA ALA A 1145 24.29 15.92 2.98
C ALA A 1145 23.41 16.47 1.84
N LYS A 1146 23.66 16.03 0.62
CA LYS A 1146 22.87 16.40 -0.58
C LYS A 1146 22.22 15.15 -1.17
N PHE A 1147 20.88 15.13 -1.17
CA PHE A 1147 20.13 14.24 -2.04
C PHE A 1147 20.11 14.81 -3.46
N TRP A 1148 20.27 13.97 -4.48
CA TRP A 1148 20.38 14.40 -5.87
C TRP A 1148 19.15 13.99 -6.69
N PRO A 1149 18.42 14.94 -7.32
CA PRO A 1149 17.51 14.63 -8.41
C PRO A 1149 18.25 13.86 -9.51
N THR A 1150 17.67 12.80 -10.05
CA THR A 1150 18.35 11.90 -11.01
C THR A 1150 17.95 12.10 -12.47
N THR A 1151 16.99 13.00 -12.72
CA THR A 1151 16.54 13.49 -14.03
C THR A 1151 16.24 14.99 -13.93
N GLY A 1152 16.09 15.68 -15.07
CA GLY A 1152 15.50 17.01 -15.13
C GLY A 1152 13.99 17.00 -14.86
N ARG A 1153 13.29 18.07 -15.24
CA ARG A 1153 11.82 18.11 -15.11
C ARG A 1153 11.19 17.21 -16.17
N VAL A 1154 10.42 16.22 -15.75
CA VAL A 1154 9.73 15.28 -16.67
C VAL A 1154 8.59 15.98 -17.42
N ASP A 1155 8.52 15.83 -18.74
CA ASP A 1155 7.37 16.24 -19.52
C ASP A 1155 6.21 15.27 -19.27
N ASN A 1156 5.12 15.79 -18.70
CA ASN A 1156 3.90 15.00 -18.50
C ASN A 1156 3.14 14.81 -19.82
N VAL A 1157 3.00 15.84 -20.65
CA VAL A 1157 2.17 15.81 -21.87
C VAL A 1157 2.77 14.91 -22.95
N TYR A 1158 4.10 14.85 -23.07
CA TYR A 1158 4.79 13.93 -23.98
C TYR A 1158 4.41 12.46 -23.69
N GLY A 1159 4.62 11.98 -22.46
CA GLY A 1159 4.39 10.57 -22.09
C GLY A 1159 2.93 10.13 -22.13
N ASP A 1160 1.96 11.03 -21.97
CA ASP A 1160 0.53 10.71 -22.14
C ASP A 1160 0.09 10.69 -23.62
N ARG A 1161 0.86 11.31 -24.53
CA ARG A 1161 0.69 11.17 -25.99
C ARG A 1161 1.41 9.91 -26.51
N ASN A 1162 2.66 9.74 -26.10
CA ASN A 1162 3.58 8.68 -26.52
C ASN A 1162 3.61 7.56 -25.46
N LEU A 1163 2.45 6.95 -25.21
CA LEU A 1163 2.27 6.06 -24.07
C LEU A 1163 2.99 4.71 -24.25
N ILE A 1164 4.17 4.60 -23.63
CA ILE A 1164 4.99 3.38 -23.58
C ILE A 1164 5.06 2.89 -22.13
N CYS A 1165 4.45 1.73 -21.86
CA CYS A 1165 4.29 1.18 -20.49
C CYS A 1165 5.15 -0.05 -20.20
N THR A 1166 6.17 -0.30 -21.04
CA THR A 1166 7.07 -1.45 -20.97
C THR A 1166 8.52 -0.99 -21.10
N LEU A 1167 9.46 -1.84 -20.67
CA LEU A 1167 10.88 -1.60 -20.93
C LEU A 1167 11.15 -1.71 -22.45
N GLN A 1168 11.77 -0.68 -23.02
CA GLN A 1168 12.13 -0.62 -24.45
C GLN A 1168 13.40 -1.44 -24.73
N GLN A 1169 13.48 -2.08 -25.88
CA GLN A 1169 14.72 -2.70 -26.37
C GLN A 1169 15.79 -1.62 -26.61
N ALA A 1170 17.07 -1.94 -26.42
CA ALA A 1170 18.16 -0.96 -26.59
C ALA A 1170 18.21 -0.33 -28.01
N GLY A 1171 17.80 -1.08 -29.05
CA GLY A 1171 17.65 -0.55 -30.40
C GLY A 1171 16.49 0.44 -30.55
N GLN A 1172 15.34 0.16 -29.92
CA GLN A 1172 14.17 1.05 -29.94
C GLN A 1172 14.46 2.38 -29.24
N VAL A 1173 15.24 2.36 -28.15
CA VAL A 1173 15.70 3.59 -27.47
C VAL A 1173 16.59 4.44 -28.40
N ALA A 1174 17.37 3.83 -29.29
CA ALA A 1174 18.18 4.55 -30.27
C ALA A 1174 17.33 5.13 -31.42
N GLU A 1175 16.37 4.37 -31.93
CA GLU A 1175 15.44 4.83 -32.97
C GLU A 1175 14.52 5.96 -32.46
N GLU A 1176 13.96 5.84 -31.25
CA GLU A 1176 13.16 6.91 -30.63
C GLU A 1176 14.00 8.13 -30.26
N ALA A 1177 15.26 7.96 -29.81
CA ALA A 1177 16.15 9.10 -29.57
C ALA A 1177 16.47 9.84 -30.88
N ALA A 1178 16.62 9.14 -32.01
CA ALA A 1178 16.77 9.76 -33.32
C ALA A 1178 15.48 10.44 -33.78
N ALA A 1179 14.31 9.83 -33.58
CA ALA A 1179 13.01 10.39 -33.93
C ALA A 1179 12.57 11.57 -33.03
N ALA A 1180 13.11 11.69 -31.81
CA ALA A 1180 12.87 12.80 -30.89
C ALA A 1180 13.93 13.91 -30.97
N THR A 1181 14.96 13.75 -31.82
CA THR A 1181 15.94 14.79 -32.15
C THR A 1181 15.83 15.28 -33.61
N ALA A 1182 14.81 14.79 -34.33
CA ALA A 1182 14.38 15.23 -35.66
C ALA A 1182 13.10 16.08 -35.58
#